data_AF-A0A9Q0IMB7-F1
#
_entry.id   AF-A0A9Q0IMB7-F1
#
_cell.length_a   1.000
_cell.length_b   1.000
_cell.length_c   1.000
_cell.angle_alpha   90.00
_cell.angle_beta   90.00
_cell.angle_gamma   90.00
#
_symmetry.space_group_name_H-M   'P 1'
#
loop_
_entity.id
_entity.type
_entity.pdbx_description
1 polymer ?
#
loop_
_entity_poly.entity_id
_entity_poly.type
_entity_poly.pdbx_seq_one_letter_code
_entity_poly.pdbx_strand_id
1 'polypeptide(L)'
;MTMTEAGQRVQPNLSRFSVATIIRAFREHNRAASVNANLSGDFTPAELKDVMAKLKQGKAPGSDNIHPEFVTHQCEITSAWLCAFFSACLRRSKLPRTWRRAAVIALLKPNKPADDPKSYRPISLLCVPFKILERMIHSRIEPVVDSQLPKEQAGFRRGRSTVDQVTLLTQDLEDSFQAKAKAGVVLLDLTAAYDTVWHRGLHLKLLRTIPDRHMVNFIMEMLSNRSFILQTSDGQRSRLRRLRNGVPQGSVLSPMLFNIYIFDLPVTTSRRYGYADDLAIMLHQPTWKAVEEGLNQDMDVDQLIQGLQPSLVRKGRWSEDEDQVDQLIQGLQPSLVRKGRWSEDEDQALLQAVAHLGERDWCLIKLEVPGRTGPSCRARAASVNANLSGDFTPAELKDVMAKLKQGKAPGSDNIHPEFVTHQCEITSAWLCAFFSACLRRSKLPRTWRRAAVIALLKPNKPADDPKSYRPISLLCVPFKILERMIHSRIEPVVDSQLPKEQAGFRRGRSTVDQVTLLTQDLEDSFQAKAKAGVVLLDLTAAYDTVWHRGLHLKLLRTIPDRHMVNFIMEMLSNRSFILQTSDGQRSRLRRLRNGVPQGSVLSPMLFNIYIFDLPVTTSRRYGYADDLAIMLHQPTWKAVEEGLNQDMDVLAAYLRSWRLQLSTGKTVSAVFHLCNREARRELEISVENKPLEFQQAPKYLGVRLDRTLSYKQHLDEVRAKVTARVSLIRRLAGTTWGASAKVDQLIQGLQPSLVRKGRWSEDEDQVMRRVVGGVT
;
A
#
# COMPACT_ATOMS: atom_id res chain seq x y z
N MET A 1 -63.24 -18.13 -4.37
CA MET A 1 -62.63 -18.35 -5.69
C MET A 1 -61.20 -17.86 -5.63
N THR A 2 -60.27 -18.81 -5.60
CA THR A 2 -58.82 -18.64 -5.63
C THR A 2 -58.37 -18.03 -6.95
N MET A 3 -57.56 -16.97 -6.90
CA MET A 3 -56.54 -16.69 -7.93
C MET A 3 -55.25 -16.23 -7.25
N THR A 4 -54.41 -17.22 -7.00
CA THR A 4 -52.96 -17.14 -6.99
C THR A 4 -52.46 -16.67 -8.36
N GLU A 5 -51.78 -15.52 -8.44
CA GLU A 5 -50.78 -15.29 -9.47
C GLU A 5 -49.53 -14.66 -8.86
N ALA A 6 -48.49 -15.48 -8.83
CA ALA A 6 -47.14 -15.14 -8.49
C ALA A 6 -46.52 -14.31 -9.62
N GLY A 7 -46.38 -13.01 -9.38
CA GLY A 7 -45.43 -12.16 -10.08
C GLY A 7 -44.20 -11.95 -9.21
N GLN A 8 -43.36 -12.99 -9.06
CA GLN A 8 -42.00 -12.82 -8.55
C GLN A 8 -41.26 -11.81 -9.44
N ARG A 9 -41.26 -10.54 -9.05
CA ARG A 9 -40.21 -9.60 -9.46
C ARG A 9 -38.93 -10.07 -8.79
N VAL A 10 -38.22 -10.96 -9.45
CA VAL A 10 -36.79 -11.19 -9.22
C VAL A 10 -36.07 -9.91 -9.65
N GLN A 11 -36.07 -8.89 -8.78
CA GLN A 11 -35.01 -7.89 -8.82
C GLN A 11 -33.80 -8.54 -8.15
N PRO A 12 -32.62 -8.53 -8.78
CA PRO A 12 -31.43 -9.11 -8.16
C PRO A 12 -31.18 -8.36 -6.85
N ASN A 13 -31.04 -9.12 -5.75
CA ASN A 13 -30.62 -8.62 -4.44
C ASN A 13 -29.39 -7.70 -4.61
N LEU A 14 -29.63 -6.39 -4.65
CA LEU A 14 -28.59 -5.34 -4.68
C LEU A 14 -28.00 -5.11 -3.28
N SER A 15 -28.42 -5.90 -2.28
CA SER A 15 -27.92 -5.87 -0.91
C SER A 15 -26.71 -6.80 -0.73
N ARG A 16 -25.51 -6.31 -1.09
CA ARG A 16 -24.18 -6.65 -0.51
C ARG A 16 -23.08 -6.25 -1.52
N PHE A 17 -22.61 -5.01 -1.43
CA PHE A 17 -21.43 -4.57 -2.19
C PHE A 17 -20.14 -5.04 -1.50
N SER A 18 -19.76 -6.30 -1.73
CA SER A 18 -18.42 -6.76 -1.37
C SER A 18 -17.38 -6.21 -2.35
N VAL A 19 -16.16 -5.93 -1.88
CA VAL A 19 -14.99 -5.60 -2.73
C VAL A 19 -14.79 -6.63 -3.85
N ALA A 20 -15.14 -7.90 -3.60
CA ALA A 20 -15.10 -8.96 -4.59
C ALA A 20 -16.12 -8.78 -5.73
N THR A 21 -17.33 -8.28 -5.44
CA THR A 21 -18.36 -7.95 -6.45
C THR A 21 -17.93 -6.76 -7.31
N ILE A 22 -17.25 -5.78 -6.73
CA ILE A 22 -16.67 -4.63 -7.44
C ILE A 22 -15.54 -5.08 -8.38
N ILE A 23 -14.64 -5.93 -7.88
CA ILE A 23 -13.56 -6.53 -8.69
C ILE A 23 -14.12 -7.41 -9.80
N ARG A 24 -15.22 -8.14 -9.56
CA ARG A 24 -15.91 -8.96 -10.55
C ARG A 24 -16.56 -8.11 -11.65
N ALA A 25 -17.32 -7.08 -11.30
CA ALA A 25 -17.90 -6.14 -12.27
C ALA A 25 -16.82 -5.42 -13.09
N PHE A 26 -15.70 -5.05 -12.46
CA PHE A 26 -14.53 -4.50 -13.14
C PHE A 26 -13.88 -5.50 -14.11
N ARG A 27 -13.80 -6.78 -13.75
CA ARG A 27 -13.27 -7.85 -14.60
C ARG A 27 -14.22 -8.22 -15.75
N GLU A 28 -15.53 -8.23 -15.51
CA GLU A 28 -16.57 -8.50 -16.50
C GLU A 28 -16.66 -7.36 -17.53
N HIS A 29 -16.62 -6.10 -17.10
CA HIS A 29 -16.55 -4.95 -18.01
C HIS A 29 -15.25 -4.91 -18.82
N ASN A 30 -14.11 -5.32 -18.23
CA ASN A 30 -12.85 -5.50 -18.96
C ASN A 30 -12.90 -6.60 -20.02
N ARG A 31 -13.83 -7.56 -19.92
CA ARG A 31 -14.03 -8.62 -20.93
C ARG A 31 -15.03 -8.22 -22.02
N ALA A 32 -15.98 -7.32 -21.72
CA ALA A 32 -17.06 -6.92 -22.63
C ALA A 32 -16.84 -5.60 -23.38
N ALA A 33 -15.90 -4.74 -22.95
CA ALA A 33 -15.69 -3.42 -23.54
C ALA A 33 -14.96 -3.50 -24.91
N SER A 34 -15.73 -3.63 -25.98
CA SER A 34 -15.30 -3.20 -27.32
C SER A 34 -15.47 -1.68 -27.45
N VAL A 35 -14.72 -1.06 -28.36
CA VAL A 35 -14.87 0.38 -28.68
C VAL A 35 -16.28 0.58 -29.26
N ASN A 36 -17.14 1.31 -28.55
CA ASN A 36 -18.46 1.65 -29.09
C ASN A 36 -18.31 2.91 -29.94
N ALA A 37 -18.27 2.74 -31.26
CA ALA A 37 -18.06 3.83 -32.20
C ALA A 37 -19.06 5.00 -32.04
N ASN A 38 -20.27 4.73 -31.54
CA ASN A 38 -21.28 5.77 -31.31
C ASN A 38 -20.97 6.63 -30.07
N LEU A 39 -20.21 6.11 -29.11
CA LEU A 39 -19.83 6.82 -27.90
C LEU A 39 -18.44 7.45 -28.06
N SER A 40 -17.44 6.66 -28.42
CA SER A 40 -16.02 7.05 -28.44
C SER A 40 -15.45 7.38 -29.84
N GLY A 41 -16.28 7.38 -30.88
CA GLY A 41 -15.88 7.77 -32.24
C GLY A 41 -15.52 9.26 -32.39
N ASP A 42 -14.98 9.65 -33.54
CA ASP A 42 -14.70 11.06 -33.82
C ASP A 42 -16.01 11.88 -33.87
N PHE A 43 -15.93 13.17 -33.53
CA PHE A 43 -17.06 14.08 -33.57
C PHE A 43 -17.37 14.54 -35.00
N THR A 44 -18.66 14.78 -35.28
CA THR A 44 -19.11 15.29 -36.58
C THR A 44 -19.40 16.80 -36.54
N PRO A 45 -19.26 17.52 -37.68
CA PRO A 45 -19.64 18.94 -37.76
C PRO A 45 -21.12 19.20 -37.44
N ALA A 46 -22.01 18.24 -37.71
CA ALA A 46 -23.43 18.33 -37.36
C ALA A 46 -23.63 18.36 -35.84
N GLU A 47 -22.99 17.44 -35.10
CA GLU A 47 -23.02 17.45 -33.62
C GLU A 47 -22.52 18.78 -33.05
N LEU A 48 -21.46 19.34 -33.64
CA LEU A 48 -20.90 20.62 -33.20
C LEU A 48 -21.90 21.77 -33.45
N LYS A 49 -22.53 21.80 -34.62
CA LYS A 49 -23.55 22.81 -34.98
C LYS A 49 -24.75 22.77 -34.03
N ASP A 50 -25.27 21.58 -33.74
CA ASP A 50 -26.41 21.38 -32.84
C ASP A 50 -26.12 21.83 -31.41
N VAL A 51 -24.89 21.61 -30.94
CA VAL A 51 -24.44 22.05 -29.62
C VAL A 51 -24.25 23.57 -29.57
N MET A 52 -23.68 24.17 -30.62
CA MET A 52 -23.44 25.60 -30.70
C MET A 52 -24.74 26.40 -30.75
N ALA A 53 -25.78 25.90 -31.42
CA ALA A 53 -27.11 26.52 -31.45
C ALA A 53 -27.75 26.63 -30.05
N LYS A 54 -27.33 25.80 -29.08
CA LYS A 54 -27.84 25.77 -27.71
C LYS A 54 -27.04 26.66 -26.74
N LEU A 55 -26.03 27.39 -27.22
CA LEU A 55 -25.25 28.32 -26.39
C LEU A 55 -26.06 29.59 -26.07
N LYS A 56 -26.15 29.92 -24.78
CA LYS A 56 -26.81 31.16 -24.33
C LYS A 56 -25.86 32.34 -24.54
N GLN A 57 -26.32 33.36 -25.27
CA GLN A 57 -25.61 34.62 -25.48
C GLN A 57 -25.61 35.49 -24.20
N GLY A 58 -24.71 36.48 -24.13
CA GLY A 58 -24.57 37.41 -23.01
C GLY A 58 -24.02 36.78 -21.74
N LYS A 59 -23.38 35.61 -21.83
CA LYS A 59 -22.79 34.90 -20.68
C LYS A 59 -21.30 35.24 -20.52
N ALA A 60 -20.86 35.33 -19.27
CA ALA A 60 -19.46 35.60 -18.94
C ALA A 60 -18.53 34.51 -19.51
N PRO A 61 -17.39 34.90 -20.10
CA PRO A 61 -16.42 33.96 -20.67
C PRO A 61 -15.61 33.28 -19.55
N GLY A 62 -14.84 32.27 -19.93
CA GLY A 62 -13.84 31.70 -19.04
C GLY A 62 -12.59 32.59 -18.92
N SER A 63 -11.54 32.06 -18.31
CA SER A 63 -10.27 32.78 -18.13
C SER A 63 -9.53 33.12 -19.44
N ASP A 64 -9.99 32.59 -20.56
CA ASP A 64 -9.48 32.88 -21.91
C ASP A 64 -10.19 34.06 -22.59
N ASN A 65 -11.21 34.65 -21.95
CA ASN A 65 -12.02 35.76 -22.48
C ASN A 65 -12.70 35.44 -23.82
N ILE A 66 -12.84 34.16 -24.16
CA ILE A 66 -13.58 33.73 -25.36
C ILE A 66 -15.07 33.71 -25.01
N HIS A 67 -15.80 34.64 -25.62
CA HIS A 67 -17.23 34.80 -25.46
C HIS A 67 -18.03 33.79 -26.33
N PRO A 68 -19.23 33.35 -25.89
CA PRO A 68 -20.11 32.49 -26.69
C PRO A 68 -20.37 33.01 -28.11
N GLU A 69 -20.47 34.34 -28.25
CA GLU A 69 -20.71 35.07 -29.49
C GLU A 69 -19.61 34.79 -30.52
N PHE A 70 -18.35 34.70 -30.09
CA PHE A 70 -17.20 34.46 -30.98
C PHE A 70 -17.22 33.06 -31.59
N VAL A 71 -17.71 32.07 -30.84
CA VAL A 71 -17.80 30.71 -31.35
C VAL A 71 -19.03 30.56 -32.22
N THR A 72 -20.17 31.16 -31.84
CA THR A 72 -21.42 31.05 -32.60
C THR A 72 -21.41 31.73 -33.97
N HIS A 73 -20.56 32.74 -34.19
CA HIS A 73 -20.42 33.44 -35.47
C HIS A 73 -19.14 33.07 -36.25
N GLN A 74 -18.51 31.94 -35.93
CA GLN A 74 -17.28 31.50 -36.60
C GLN A 74 -17.51 30.99 -38.03
N CYS A 75 -16.47 30.97 -38.86
CA CYS A 75 -16.52 30.37 -40.20
C CYS A 75 -16.46 28.83 -40.19
N GLU A 76 -16.78 28.20 -41.32
CA GLU A 76 -16.77 26.74 -41.48
C GLU A 76 -15.40 26.11 -41.22
N ILE A 77 -14.31 26.81 -41.58
CA ILE A 77 -12.93 26.35 -41.34
C ILE A 77 -12.67 26.19 -39.83
N THR A 78 -13.07 27.18 -39.03
CA THR A 78 -12.91 27.12 -37.57
C THR A 78 -13.78 26.02 -36.96
N SER A 79 -14.99 25.82 -37.49
CA SER A 79 -15.88 24.72 -37.08
C SER A 79 -15.25 23.35 -37.36
N ALA A 80 -14.69 23.16 -38.55
CA ALA A 80 -13.99 21.92 -38.92
C ALA A 80 -12.76 21.67 -38.02
N TRP A 81 -11.99 22.73 -37.73
CA TRP A 81 -10.84 22.64 -36.83
C TRP A 81 -11.25 22.25 -35.40
N LEU A 82 -12.26 22.90 -34.83
CA LEU A 82 -12.77 22.57 -33.48
C LEU A 82 -13.25 21.12 -33.42
N CYS A 83 -13.96 20.67 -34.45
CA CYS A 83 -14.45 19.30 -34.55
C CYS A 83 -13.28 18.28 -34.55
N ALA A 84 -12.26 18.53 -35.39
CA ALA A 84 -11.06 17.70 -35.44
C ALA A 84 -10.28 17.73 -34.12
N PHE A 85 -10.21 18.90 -33.48
CA PHE A 85 -9.54 19.10 -32.21
C PHE A 85 -10.22 18.33 -31.07
N PHE A 86 -11.53 18.44 -30.93
CA PHE A 86 -12.29 17.68 -29.93
C PHE A 86 -12.16 16.17 -30.14
N SER A 87 -12.18 15.73 -31.40
CA SER A 87 -11.99 14.34 -31.78
C SER A 87 -10.59 13.84 -31.39
N ALA A 88 -9.56 14.65 -31.61
CA ALA A 88 -8.20 14.34 -31.18
C ALA A 88 -8.07 14.30 -29.65
N CYS A 89 -8.76 15.18 -28.92
CA CYS A 89 -8.81 15.17 -27.46
C CYS A 89 -9.42 13.87 -26.93
N LEU A 90 -10.55 13.44 -27.52
CA LEU A 90 -11.21 12.18 -27.19
C LEU A 90 -10.27 11.01 -27.49
N ARG A 91 -9.83 10.83 -28.74
CA ARG A 91 -8.94 9.72 -29.16
C ARG A 91 -7.70 9.56 -28.27
N ARG A 92 -7.05 10.68 -27.94
CA ARG A 92 -5.82 10.68 -27.12
C ARG A 92 -6.08 10.66 -25.62
N SER A 93 -7.34 10.76 -25.20
CA SER A 93 -7.78 10.96 -23.81
C SER A 93 -6.96 12.05 -23.11
N LYS A 94 -6.81 13.21 -23.76
CA LYS A 94 -5.97 14.31 -23.27
C LYS A 94 -6.61 15.65 -23.57
N LEU A 95 -6.68 16.48 -22.52
CA LEU A 95 -7.19 17.85 -22.59
C LEU A 95 -6.05 18.87 -22.48
N PRO A 96 -6.22 20.07 -23.08
CA PRO A 96 -5.35 21.21 -22.84
C PRO A 96 -5.19 21.49 -21.34
N ARG A 97 -3.96 21.75 -20.90
CA ARG A 97 -3.68 22.08 -19.49
C ARG A 97 -4.39 23.36 -19.05
N THR A 98 -4.65 24.28 -19.97
CA THR A 98 -5.38 25.53 -19.71
C THR A 98 -6.83 25.28 -19.31
N TRP A 99 -7.50 24.27 -19.88
CA TRP A 99 -8.91 23.96 -19.59
C TRP A 99 -9.12 23.30 -18.20
N ARG A 100 -8.02 22.92 -17.54
CA ARG A 100 -8.04 22.42 -16.15
C ARG A 100 -8.06 23.54 -15.12
N ARG A 101 -7.94 24.80 -15.54
CA ARG A 101 -8.02 25.99 -14.69
C ARG A 101 -9.40 26.64 -14.84
N ALA A 102 -10.10 26.85 -13.73
CA ALA A 102 -11.37 27.56 -13.71
C ALA A 102 -11.28 28.81 -12.83
N ALA A 103 -11.92 29.91 -13.24
CA ALA A 103 -12.21 31.00 -12.33
C ALA A 103 -13.51 30.66 -11.61
N VAL A 104 -13.52 30.67 -10.29
CA VAL A 104 -14.73 30.46 -9.48
C VAL A 104 -15.19 31.81 -8.98
N ILE A 105 -16.42 32.19 -9.31
CA ILE A 105 -17.04 33.41 -8.79
C ILE A 105 -17.95 33.04 -7.63
N ALA A 106 -17.83 33.75 -6.52
CA ALA A 106 -18.73 33.61 -5.38
C ALA A 106 -19.97 34.49 -5.62
N LEU A 107 -21.15 33.88 -5.79
CA LEU A 107 -22.42 34.60 -5.91
C LEU A 107 -23.18 34.56 -4.59
N LEU A 108 -23.52 35.71 -4.03
CA LEU A 108 -24.29 35.78 -2.78
C LEU A 108 -25.71 35.19 -2.99
N LYS A 109 -26.13 34.30 -2.09
CA LYS A 109 -27.49 33.75 -2.05
C LYS A 109 -28.47 34.89 -1.69
N PRO A 110 -29.67 34.95 -2.28
CA PRO A 110 -30.67 35.94 -1.93
C PRO A 110 -30.97 35.92 -0.43
N ASN A 111 -31.09 37.11 0.19
CA ASN A 111 -31.47 37.30 1.60
C ASN A 111 -30.54 36.63 2.63
N LYS A 112 -29.26 36.39 2.28
CA LYS A 112 -28.27 35.82 3.19
C LYS A 112 -27.16 36.84 3.52
N PRO A 113 -26.60 36.79 4.74
CA PRO A 113 -25.62 37.76 5.21
C PRO A 113 -24.33 37.71 4.38
N ALA A 114 -23.84 38.86 3.93
CA ALA A 114 -22.68 38.96 3.04
C ALA A 114 -21.34 38.67 3.75
N ASP A 115 -21.34 38.70 5.08
CA ASP A 115 -20.23 38.40 5.97
C ASP A 115 -20.07 36.89 6.27
N ASP A 116 -21.07 36.06 5.98
CA ASP A 116 -20.97 34.60 6.12
C ASP A 116 -20.51 33.93 4.80
N PRO A 117 -19.35 33.24 4.76
CA PRO A 117 -18.91 32.47 3.61
C PRO A 117 -19.92 31.42 3.11
N LYS A 118 -20.78 30.86 3.99
CA LYS A 118 -21.83 29.89 3.61
C LYS A 118 -22.96 30.51 2.79
N SER A 119 -23.05 31.84 2.79
CA SER A 119 -24.00 32.62 2.00
C SER A 119 -23.64 32.68 0.52
N TYR A 120 -22.44 32.28 0.11
CA TYR A 120 -22.02 32.35 -1.29
C TYR A 120 -22.15 31.00 -2.02
N ARG A 121 -22.48 31.05 -3.32
CA ARG A 121 -22.45 29.92 -4.25
C ARG A 121 -21.18 30.00 -5.11
N PRO A 122 -20.33 28.98 -5.15
CA PRO A 122 -19.13 28.97 -5.98
C PRO A 122 -19.46 28.54 -7.43
N ILE A 123 -19.52 29.48 -8.37
CA ILE A 123 -19.78 29.18 -9.79
C ILE A 123 -18.48 29.10 -10.59
N SER A 124 -18.21 27.94 -11.20
CA SER A 124 -17.06 27.74 -12.07
C SER A 124 -17.29 28.32 -13.47
N LEU A 125 -16.56 29.38 -13.79
CA LEU A 125 -16.44 29.91 -15.15
C LEU A 125 -15.46 29.07 -15.97
N LEU A 126 -16.01 28.10 -16.68
CA LEU A 126 -15.28 27.28 -17.65
C LEU A 126 -15.20 27.99 -19.00
N CYS A 127 -14.10 27.80 -19.72
CA CYS A 127 -13.94 28.32 -21.07
C CYS A 127 -15.00 27.74 -22.02
N VAL A 128 -15.41 28.55 -22.99
CA VAL A 128 -16.49 28.21 -23.92
C VAL A 128 -16.17 26.93 -24.73
N PRO A 129 -14.95 26.74 -25.27
CA PRO A 129 -14.61 25.49 -25.96
C PRO A 129 -14.75 24.23 -25.09
N PHE A 130 -14.43 24.33 -23.79
CA PHE A 130 -14.61 23.19 -22.87
C PHE A 130 -16.08 22.90 -22.61
N LYS A 131 -16.94 23.92 -22.47
CA LYS A 131 -18.39 23.75 -22.34
C LYS A 131 -19.01 23.12 -23.59
N ILE A 132 -18.49 23.44 -24.78
CA ILE A 132 -18.93 22.83 -26.04
C ILE A 132 -18.57 21.34 -26.04
N LEU A 133 -17.33 20.99 -25.71
CA LEU A 133 -16.91 19.59 -25.59
C LEU A 133 -17.77 18.83 -24.56
N GLU A 134 -18.04 19.43 -23.39
CA GLU A 134 -18.92 18.83 -22.38
C GLU A 134 -20.33 18.57 -22.92
N ARG A 135 -20.90 19.48 -23.72
CA ARG A 135 -22.22 19.30 -24.36
C ARG A 135 -22.20 18.20 -25.44
N MET A 136 -21.13 18.09 -26.21
CA MET A 136 -21.00 17.02 -27.21
C MET A 136 -20.93 15.66 -26.53
N ILE A 137 -20.14 15.53 -25.46
CA ILE A 137 -20.09 14.30 -24.65
C ILE A 137 -21.45 14.03 -24.00
N HIS A 138 -22.10 15.05 -23.43
CA HIS A 138 -23.42 14.92 -22.84
C HIS A 138 -24.42 14.34 -23.83
N SER A 139 -24.46 14.88 -25.05
CA SER A 139 -25.40 14.46 -26.09
C SER A 139 -25.20 12.98 -26.49
N ARG A 140 -23.98 12.45 -26.39
CA ARG A 140 -23.67 11.04 -26.69
C ARG A 140 -24.03 10.09 -25.55
N ILE A 141 -23.79 10.48 -24.30
CA ILE A 141 -23.99 9.60 -23.15
C ILE A 141 -25.40 9.70 -22.54
N GLU A 142 -26.10 10.83 -22.74
CA GLU A 142 -27.45 11.07 -22.20
C GLU A 142 -28.44 9.94 -22.54
N PRO A 143 -28.58 9.45 -23.79
CA PRO A 143 -29.54 8.39 -24.09
C PRO A 143 -29.27 7.08 -23.33
N VAL A 144 -28.00 6.77 -23.07
CA VAL A 144 -27.57 5.55 -22.37
C VAL A 144 -27.73 5.68 -20.85
N VAL A 145 -27.45 6.88 -20.33
CA VAL A 145 -27.56 7.17 -18.90
C VAL A 145 -29.02 7.30 -18.50
N ASP A 146 -29.83 8.04 -19.27
CA ASP A 146 -31.22 8.34 -18.93
C ASP A 146 -32.10 7.08 -18.88
N SER A 147 -31.82 6.08 -19.74
CA SER A 147 -32.52 4.79 -19.72
C SER A 147 -32.26 3.96 -18.46
N GLN A 148 -31.18 4.24 -17.73
CA GLN A 148 -30.79 3.53 -16.51
C GLN A 148 -31.16 4.31 -15.24
N LEU A 149 -31.48 5.60 -15.33
CA LEU A 149 -31.83 6.41 -14.17
C LEU A 149 -33.26 6.12 -13.69
N PRO A 150 -33.46 5.90 -12.37
CA PRO A 150 -34.76 5.62 -11.76
C PRO A 150 -35.74 6.76 -12.02
N LYS A 151 -37.04 6.45 -12.16
CA LYS A 151 -38.07 7.46 -12.47
C LYS A 151 -38.25 8.46 -11.31
N GLU A 152 -37.84 8.07 -10.13
CA GLU A 152 -37.85 8.81 -8.88
C GLU A 152 -36.79 9.92 -8.84
N GLN A 153 -35.81 9.91 -9.75
CA GLN A 153 -34.83 11.00 -9.90
C GLN A 153 -35.17 11.82 -11.15
N ALA A 154 -35.65 13.05 -10.97
CA ALA A 154 -36.06 13.96 -12.05
C ALA A 154 -35.07 15.08 -12.35
N GLY A 155 -34.09 15.32 -11.47
CA GLY A 155 -33.17 16.45 -11.58
C GLY A 155 -32.42 16.48 -12.91
N PHE A 156 -32.48 17.61 -13.62
CA PHE A 156 -31.73 17.85 -14.85
C PHE A 156 -31.96 16.81 -15.98
N ARG A 157 -33.13 16.18 -16.02
CA ARG A 157 -33.51 15.21 -17.06
C ARG A 157 -34.48 15.84 -18.06
N ARG A 158 -34.38 15.42 -19.31
CA ARG A 158 -35.26 15.92 -20.37
C ARG A 158 -36.70 15.48 -20.10
N GLY A 159 -37.63 16.44 -20.15
CA GLY A 159 -39.06 16.17 -19.96
C GLY A 159 -39.46 15.86 -18.52
N ARG A 160 -38.61 16.17 -17.53
CA ARG A 160 -38.93 16.05 -16.10
C ARG A 160 -38.67 17.37 -15.38
N SER A 161 -39.58 17.75 -14.50
CA SER A 161 -39.55 19.01 -13.77
C SER A 161 -39.55 18.82 -12.26
N THR A 162 -39.24 19.89 -11.52
CA THR A 162 -39.45 19.94 -10.07
C THR A 162 -40.93 19.75 -9.72
N VAL A 163 -41.83 20.28 -10.55
CA VAL A 163 -43.28 20.17 -10.37
C VAL A 163 -43.69 18.70 -10.39
N ASP A 164 -43.15 17.90 -11.30
CA ASP A 164 -43.50 16.47 -11.40
C ASP A 164 -43.21 15.71 -10.10
N GLN A 165 -42.08 16.01 -9.43
CA GLN A 165 -41.73 15.35 -8.15
C GLN A 165 -42.60 15.82 -7.00
N VAL A 166 -42.91 17.13 -6.95
CA VAL A 166 -43.82 17.68 -5.94
C VAL A 166 -45.22 17.10 -6.12
N THR A 167 -45.74 17.07 -7.35
CA THR A 167 -47.05 16.49 -7.66
C THR A 167 -47.12 15.02 -7.28
N LEU A 168 -46.09 14.22 -7.59
CA LEU A 168 -46.05 12.82 -7.19
C LEU A 168 -46.04 12.64 -5.67
N LEU A 169 -45.28 13.46 -4.94
CA LEU A 169 -45.26 13.43 -3.47
C LEU A 169 -46.62 13.82 -2.88
N THR A 170 -47.25 14.86 -3.42
CA THR A 170 -48.58 15.31 -2.98
C THR A 170 -49.65 14.25 -3.24
N GLN A 171 -49.63 13.61 -4.41
CA GLN A 171 -50.58 12.54 -4.75
C GLN A 171 -50.46 11.37 -3.77
N ASP A 172 -49.23 10.91 -3.49
CA ASP A 172 -49.02 9.81 -2.55
C ASP A 172 -49.44 10.16 -1.12
N LEU A 173 -49.31 11.42 -0.70
CA LEU A 173 -49.82 11.91 0.58
C LEU A 173 -51.35 11.88 0.64
N GLU A 174 -52.01 12.31 -0.43
CA GLU A 174 -53.47 12.25 -0.56
C GLU A 174 -53.97 10.81 -0.53
N ASP A 175 -53.32 9.90 -1.27
CA ASP A 175 -53.63 8.47 -1.30
C ASP A 175 -53.48 7.86 0.11
N SER A 176 -52.46 8.28 0.85
CA SER A 176 -52.24 7.85 2.24
C SER A 176 -53.35 8.31 3.18
N PHE A 177 -53.86 9.54 3.00
CA PHE A 177 -54.98 10.06 3.78
C PHE A 177 -56.29 9.32 3.47
N GLN A 178 -56.55 9.01 2.19
CA GLN A 178 -57.70 8.22 1.78
C GLN A 178 -57.67 6.81 2.38
N ALA A 179 -56.48 6.20 2.44
CA ALA A 179 -56.27 4.88 3.05
C ALA A 179 -56.33 4.90 4.60
N LYS A 180 -56.58 6.06 5.24
CA LYS A 180 -56.49 6.29 6.69
C LYS A 180 -55.13 5.87 7.28
N ALA A 181 -54.09 5.83 6.46
CA ALA A 181 -52.73 5.51 6.89
C ALA A 181 -52.07 6.73 7.54
N LYS A 182 -51.02 6.48 8.33
CA LYS A 182 -50.12 7.52 8.82
C LYS A 182 -49.01 7.69 7.79
N ALA A 183 -48.73 8.92 7.38
CA ALA A 183 -47.68 9.25 6.42
C ALA A 183 -46.60 10.09 7.09
N GLY A 184 -45.34 9.71 6.89
CA GLY A 184 -44.17 10.48 7.31
C GLY A 184 -43.32 10.82 6.10
N VAL A 185 -42.82 12.06 6.07
CA VAL A 185 -41.91 12.55 5.02
C VAL A 185 -40.64 13.08 5.66
N VAL A 186 -39.50 12.63 5.15
CA VAL A 186 -38.18 13.13 5.53
C VAL A 186 -37.59 13.90 4.35
N LEU A 187 -37.26 15.17 4.59
CA LEU A 187 -36.54 16.00 3.63
C LEU A 187 -35.04 15.93 3.92
N LEU A 188 -34.26 15.50 2.94
CA LEU A 188 -32.83 15.29 3.05
C LEU A 188 -32.08 16.42 2.37
N ASP A 189 -31.32 17.16 3.16
CA ASP A 189 -30.38 18.18 2.68
C ASP A 189 -28.96 17.60 2.65
N LEU A 190 -28.47 17.31 1.44
CA LEU A 190 -27.13 16.78 1.24
C LEU A 190 -26.10 17.92 1.33
N THR A 191 -25.36 17.96 2.44
CA THR A 191 -24.34 18.99 2.68
C THR A 191 -23.27 18.97 1.58
N ALA A 192 -23.16 20.08 0.82
CA ALA A 192 -22.17 20.28 -0.23
C ALA A 192 -22.14 19.15 -1.27
N ALA A 193 -23.32 18.71 -1.72
CA ALA A 193 -23.51 17.51 -2.54
C ALA A 193 -22.62 17.44 -3.80
N TYR A 194 -22.54 18.52 -4.57
CA TYR A 194 -21.70 18.57 -5.77
C TYR A 194 -20.20 18.60 -5.44
N ASP A 195 -19.81 19.28 -4.37
CA ASP A 195 -18.40 19.46 -3.99
C ASP A 195 -17.80 18.21 -3.32
N THR A 196 -18.64 17.29 -2.85
CA THR A 196 -18.25 16.09 -2.10
C THR A 196 -18.25 14.81 -2.95
N VAL A 197 -18.61 14.86 -4.23
CA VAL A 197 -18.63 13.68 -5.13
C VAL A 197 -17.27 12.99 -5.17
N TRP A 198 -17.24 11.73 -4.76
CA TRP A 198 -16.02 10.93 -4.72
C TRP A 198 -15.66 10.40 -6.12
N HIS A 199 -14.53 10.89 -6.67
CA HIS A 199 -14.14 10.59 -8.05
C HIS A 199 -13.92 9.10 -8.34
N ARG A 200 -13.41 8.30 -7.38
CA ARG A 200 -13.20 6.86 -7.62
C ARG A 200 -14.51 6.07 -7.60
N GLY A 201 -15.42 6.41 -6.67
CA GLY A 201 -16.75 5.84 -6.65
C GLY A 201 -17.50 6.18 -7.93
N LEU A 202 -17.44 7.45 -8.35
CA LEU A 202 -17.98 7.90 -9.62
C LEU A 202 -17.40 7.12 -10.81
N HIS A 203 -16.08 6.87 -10.85
CA HIS A 203 -15.45 6.07 -11.91
C HIS A 203 -16.06 4.66 -11.99
N LEU A 204 -16.27 4.00 -10.84
CA LEU A 204 -16.89 2.67 -10.81
C LEU A 204 -18.35 2.69 -11.31
N LYS A 205 -19.13 3.71 -10.91
CA LYS A 205 -20.52 3.88 -11.36
C LYS A 205 -20.60 4.23 -12.85
N LEU A 206 -19.66 5.02 -13.36
CA LEU A 206 -19.54 5.31 -14.80
C LEU A 206 -19.21 4.07 -15.62
N LEU A 207 -18.29 3.21 -15.15
CA LEU A 207 -17.99 1.93 -15.83
C LEU A 207 -19.18 0.97 -15.86
N ARG A 208 -20.11 1.07 -14.91
CA ARG A 208 -21.35 0.28 -14.91
C ARG A 208 -22.40 0.86 -15.86
N THR A 209 -22.50 2.20 -15.91
CA THR A 209 -23.57 2.89 -16.62
C THR A 209 -23.24 3.10 -18.09
N ILE A 210 -21.98 3.40 -18.43
CA ILE A 210 -21.55 3.71 -19.80
C ILE A 210 -20.78 2.50 -20.36
N PRO A 211 -21.30 1.82 -21.39
CA PRO A 211 -20.69 0.63 -21.99
C PRO A 211 -19.56 1.02 -22.97
N ASP A 212 -18.74 2.01 -22.60
CA ASP A 212 -17.55 2.41 -23.35
C ASP A 212 -16.45 2.91 -22.40
N ARG A 213 -15.41 2.10 -22.24
CA ARG A 213 -14.32 2.39 -21.33
C ARG A 213 -13.53 3.64 -21.72
N HIS A 214 -13.39 3.90 -23.02
CA HIS A 214 -12.59 5.02 -23.50
C HIS A 214 -13.28 6.35 -23.19
N MET A 215 -14.59 6.42 -23.39
CA MET A 215 -15.45 7.52 -22.97
C MET A 215 -15.39 7.73 -21.45
N VAL A 216 -15.50 6.66 -20.66
CA VAL A 216 -15.41 6.76 -19.18
C VAL A 216 -14.05 7.30 -18.74
N ASN A 217 -12.96 6.78 -19.30
CA ASN A 217 -11.61 7.28 -19.00
C ASN A 217 -11.46 8.76 -19.38
N PHE A 218 -12.06 9.19 -20.51
CA PHE A 218 -12.01 10.57 -20.95
C PHE A 218 -12.80 11.50 -20.02
N ILE A 219 -13.99 11.08 -19.56
CA ILE A 219 -14.76 11.80 -18.54
C ILE A 219 -13.96 11.94 -17.25
N MET A 220 -13.30 10.85 -16.80
CA MET A 220 -12.43 10.91 -15.62
C MET A 220 -11.22 11.84 -15.82
N GLU A 221 -10.67 11.89 -17.03
CA GLU A 221 -9.59 12.82 -17.38
C GLU A 221 -10.06 14.29 -17.35
N MET A 222 -11.32 14.56 -17.70
CA MET A 222 -11.95 15.90 -17.59
C MET A 222 -12.13 16.36 -16.14
N LEU A 223 -12.30 15.44 -15.20
CA LEU A 223 -12.40 15.73 -13.77
C LEU A 223 -11.04 15.78 -13.06
N SER A 224 -10.00 15.19 -13.66
CA SER A 224 -8.68 15.03 -13.05
C SER A 224 -7.82 16.30 -13.11
N ASN A 225 -7.02 16.51 -12.06
CA ASN A 225 -6.02 17.59 -11.96
C ASN A 225 -6.58 19.00 -12.18
N ARG A 226 -7.82 19.24 -11.75
CA ARG A 226 -8.45 20.56 -11.86
C ARG A 226 -7.96 21.51 -10.78
N SER A 227 -7.86 22.77 -11.15
CA SER A 227 -7.49 23.85 -10.25
C SER A 227 -8.37 25.06 -10.47
N PHE A 228 -8.61 25.84 -9.43
CA PHE A 228 -9.43 27.03 -9.51
C PHE A 228 -8.84 28.21 -8.75
N ILE A 229 -9.24 29.41 -9.16
CA ILE A 229 -8.99 30.67 -8.46
C ILE A 229 -10.35 31.24 -8.09
N LEU A 230 -10.57 31.53 -6.82
CA LEU A 230 -11.75 32.26 -6.38
C LEU A 230 -11.56 33.74 -6.74
N GLN A 231 -12.53 34.31 -7.42
CA GLN A 231 -12.60 35.74 -7.70
C GLN A 231 -13.84 36.31 -7.01
N THR A 232 -13.61 37.30 -6.16
CA THR A 232 -14.66 38.05 -5.46
C THR A 232 -15.18 39.18 -6.36
N SER A 233 -16.37 39.71 -6.03
CA SER A 233 -17.04 40.75 -6.83
C SER A 233 -16.28 42.07 -6.91
N ASP A 234 -15.40 42.35 -5.95
CA ASP A 234 -14.48 43.49 -5.91
C ASP A 234 -13.18 43.27 -6.71
N GLY A 235 -13.05 42.13 -7.41
CA GLY A 235 -11.92 41.83 -8.29
C GLY A 235 -10.72 41.17 -7.62
N GLN A 236 -10.75 40.92 -6.31
CA GLN A 236 -9.68 40.20 -5.63
C GLN A 236 -9.65 38.73 -6.06
N ARG A 237 -8.43 38.17 -6.11
CA ARG A 237 -8.18 36.79 -6.56
C ARG A 237 -7.50 35.99 -5.47
N SER A 238 -8.00 34.79 -5.21
CA SER A 238 -7.34 33.84 -4.32
C SER A 238 -6.08 33.24 -4.95
N ARG A 239 -5.26 32.60 -4.13
CA ARG A 239 -4.24 31.66 -4.63
C ARG A 239 -4.91 30.50 -5.37
N LEU A 240 -4.19 29.91 -6.32
CA LEU A 240 -4.63 28.71 -7.05
C LEU A 240 -4.86 27.56 -6.06
N ARG A 241 -6.06 26.97 -6.09
CA ARG A 241 -6.45 25.78 -5.32
C ARG A 241 -6.61 24.59 -6.24
N ARG A 242 -6.35 23.38 -5.74
CA ARG A 242 -6.61 22.13 -6.48
C ARG A 242 -7.91 21.51 -5.99
N LEU A 243 -8.74 21.09 -6.93
CA LEU A 243 -9.97 20.35 -6.66
C LEU A 243 -9.63 18.85 -6.66
N ARG A 244 -9.85 18.16 -5.54
CA ARG A 244 -9.53 16.73 -5.38
C ARG A 244 -10.72 15.80 -5.55
N ASN A 245 -11.89 16.26 -5.13
CA ASN A 245 -13.19 15.60 -5.23
C ASN A 245 -14.22 16.65 -5.66
N GLY A 246 -15.42 16.20 -6.01
CA GLY A 246 -16.51 17.05 -6.44
C GLY A 246 -16.58 17.26 -7.95
N VAL A 247 -17.76 17.64 -8.41
CA VAL A 247 -18.02 18.00 -9.81
C VAL A 247 -18.26 19.51 -9.89
N PRO A 248 -17.67 20.24 -10.85
CA PRO A 248 -17.70 21.70 -10.85
C PRO A 248 -19.12 22.24 -11.04
N GLN A 249 -19.57 23.09 -10.12
CA GLN A 249 -20.83 23.81 -10.23
C GLN A 249 -20.76 24.80 -11.43
N GLY A 250 -21.66 24.64 -12.40
CA GLY A 250 -21.66 25.40 -13.66
C GLY A 250 -21.06 24.68 -14.87
N SER A 251 -20.56 23.44 -14.70
CA SER A 251 -20.28 22.53 -15.82
C SER A 251 -21.56 21.93 -16.38
N VAL A 252 -21.53 21.60 -17.67
CA VAL A 252 -22.65 20.96 -18.37
C VAL A 252 -22.79 19.49 -17.97
N LEU A 253 -21.68 18.79 -17.70
CA LEU A 253 -21.69 17.37 -17.36
C LEU A 253 -21.98 17.12 -15.88
N SER A 254 -21.62 18.05 -14.99
CA SER A 254 -21.73 17.87 -13.54
C SER A 254 -23.10 17.37 -13.05
N PRO A 255 -24.25 17.89 -13.51
CA PRO A 255 -25.55 17.41 -13.04
C PRO A 255 -25.81 15.93 -13.36
N MET A 256 -25.49 15.51 -14.58
CA MET A 256 -25.63 14.10 -14.98
C MET A 256 -24.66 13.19 -14.24
N LEU A 257 -23.40 13.63 -14.04
CA LEU A 257 -22.43 12.88 -13.26
C LEU A 257 -22.87 12.74 -11.79
N PHE A 258 -23.52 13.76 -11.25
CA PHE A 258 -24.11 13.71 -9.91
C PHE A 258 -25.28 12.73 -9.85
N ASN A 259 -26.19 12.74 -10.84
CA ASN A 259 -27.27 11.74 -10.94
C ASN A 259 -26.71 10.31 -11.01
N ILE A 260 -25.67 10.07 -11.82
CA ILE A 260 -24.95 8.78 -11.89
C ILE A 260 -24.34 8.41 -10.52
N TYR A 261 -23.94 9.40 -9.72
CA TYR A 261 -23.34 9.16 -8.43
C TYR A 261 -24.35 8.73 -7.36
N ILE A 262 -25.61 9.16 -7.44
CA ILE A 262 -26.61 8.95 -6.37
C ILE A 262 -27.73 7.96 -6.72
N PHE A 263 -27.88 7.54 -7.98
CA PHE A 263 -29.05 6.75 -8.38
C PHE A 263 -29.14 5.34 -7.78
N ASP A 264 -28.02 4.79 -7.32
CA ASP A 264 -27.91 3.48 -6.66
C ASP A 264 -27.98 3.57 -5.12
N LEU A 265 -28.45 4.71 -4.60
CA LEU A 265 -28.91 4.82 -3.21
C LEU A 265 -29.82 3.62 -2.88
N PRO A 266 -29.71 3.01 -1.68
CA PRO A 266 -30.48 1.82 -1.33
C PRO A 266 -31.97 2.06 -1.56
N VAL A 267 -32.63 1.06 -2.16
CA VAL A 267 -34.08 1.05 -2.31
C VAL A 267 -34.64 0.27 -1.12
N THR A 268 -35.37 0.96 -0.27
CA THR A 268 -36.02 0.42 0.92
C THR A 268 -37.54 0.38 0.70
N THR A 269 -38.33 0.25 1.77
CA THR A 269 -39.80 0.23 1.73
C THR A 269 -40.44 1.59 1.43
N SER A 270 -39.69 2.69 1.60
CA SER A 270 -40.17 4.05 1.36
C SER A 270 -40.02 4.50 -0.09
N ARG A 271 -40.93 5.36 -0.56
CA ARG A 271 -40.86 5.97 -1.89
C ARG A 271 -39.97 7.21 -1.86
N ARG A 272 -39.20 7.42 -2.93
CA ARG A 272 -38.24 8.53 -3.05
C ARG A 272 -38.68 9.53 -4.10
N TYR A 273 -38.38 10.80 -3.85
CA TYR A 273 -38.63 11.91 -4.75
C TYR A 273 -37.36 12.76 -4.81
N GLY A 274 -36.59 12.61 -5.89
CA GLY A 274 -35.31 13.25 -6.07
C GLY A 274 -35.37 14.29 -7.17
N TYR A 275 -34.86 15.49 -6.87
CA TYR A 275 -34.53 16.49 -7.87
C TYR A 275 -33.12 17.01 -7.59
N ALA A 276 -32.15 16.51 -8.34
CA ALA A 276 -30.74 16.84 -8.12
C ALA A 276 -30.32 16.46 -6.70
N ASP A 277 -29.83 17.42 -5.90
CA ASP A 277 -29.43 17.27 -4.51
C ASP A 277 -30.61 17.29 -3.53
N ASP A 278 -31.78 17.78 -3.93
CA ASP A 278 -33.00 17.74 -3.12
C ASP A 278 -33.61 16.33 -3.15
N LEU A 279 -33.70 15.69 -1.98
CA LEU A 279 -34.27 14.35 -1.85
C LEU A 279 -35.33 14.32 -0.75
N ALA A 280 -36.51 13.80 -1.07
CA ALA A 280 -37.54 13.47 -0.11
C ALA A 280 -37.79 11.96 -0.06
N ILE A 281 -37.98 11.42 1.14
CA ILE A 281 -38.36 10.03 1.37
C ILE A 281 -39.70 10.02 2.10
N MET A 282 -40.65 9.24 1.60
CA MET A 282 -41.99 9.11 2.17
C MET A 282 -42.33 7.66 2.47
N LEU A 283 -42.85 7.42 3.67
CA LEU A 283 -43.41 6.13 4.06
C LEU A 283 -44.81 6.34 4.61
N HIS A 284 -45.74 5.46 4.23
CA HIS A 284 -47.05 5.40 4.85
C HIS A 284 -47.31 3.99 5.43
N GLN A 285 -47.84 3.94 6.66
CA GLN A 285 -48.13 2.71 7.39
C GLN A 285 -49.39 2.87 8.24
N PRO A 286 -50.03 1.78 8.69
CA PRO A 286 -51.23 1.87 9.54
C PRO A 286 -51.01 2.58 10.88
N THR A 287 -49.77 2.59 11.41
CA THR A 287 -49.44 3.17 12.73
C THR A 287 -48.25 4.11 12.66
N TRP A 288 -48.20 5.12 13.53
CA TRP A 288 -47.05 6.04 13.63
C TRP A 288 -45.75 5.32 13.96
N LYS A 289 -45.81 4.30 14.83
CA LYS A 289 -44.65 3.49 15.20
C LYS A 289 -44.02 2.78 13.98
N ALA A 290 -44.85 2.23 13.09
CA ALA A 290 -44.34 1.59 11.87
C ALA A 290 -43.77 2.60 10.86
N VAL A 291 -44.33 3.81 10.79
CA VAL A 291 -43.75 4.91 10.00
C VAL A 291 -42.38 5.31 10.55
N GLU A 292 -42.27 5.51 11.87
CA GLU A 292 -41.01 5.88 12.53
C GLU A 292 -39.95 4.79 12.38
N GLU A 293 -40.30 3.52 12.62
CA GLU A 293 -39.37 2.40 12.49
C GLU A 293 -38.86 2.26 11.04
N GLY A 294 -39.75 2.35 10.05
CA GLY A 294 -39.38 2.25 8.65
C GLY A 294 -38.55 3.45 8.15
N LEU A 295 -38.91 4.69 8.52
CA LEU A 295 -38.11 5.86 8.18
C LEU A 295 -36.76 5.86 8.90
N ASN A 296 -36.69 5.42 10.17
CA ASN A 296 -35.41 5.30 10.88
C ASN A 296 -34.52 4.19 10.30
N GLN A 297 -35.11 3.10 9.80
CA GLN A 297 -34.39 2.07 9.06
C GLN A 297 -33.82 2.61 7.76
N ASP A 298 -34.58 3.44 7.04
CA ASP A 298 -34.15 4.05 5.78
C ASP A 298 -33.11 5.16 5.99
N MET A 299 -33.16 5.81 7.16
CA MET A 299 -32.21 6.80 7.64
C MET A 299 -31.00 6.18 8.36
N ASP A 300 -30.90 4.85 8.41
CA ASP A 300 -29.71 4.18 8.93
C ASP A 300 -28.51 4.57 8.05
N VAL A 301 -27.69 5.44 8.63
CA VAL A 301 -26.49 6.02 8.03
C VAL A 301 -25.58 4.91 7.51
N ASP A 302 -25.51 3.76 8.16
CA ASP A 302 -24.67 2.65 7.71
C ASP A 302 -25.22 2.00 6.42
N GLN A 303 -26.55 1.97 6.20
CA GLN A 303 -27.17 1.47 4.96
C GLN A 303 -27.09 2.48 3.80
N LEU A 304 -27.41 3.75 4.07
CA LEU A 304 -27.28 4.86 3.12
C LEU A 304 -25.84 5.02 2.62
N ILE A 305 -24.88 4.93 3.55
CA ILE A 305 -23.45 4.97 3.21
C ILE A 305 -23.08 3.71 2.43
N GLN A 306 -23.49 2.50 2.83
CA GLN A 306 -23.18 1.27 2.08
C GLN A 306 -23.65 1.28 0.61
N GLY A 307 -24.75 1.98 0.28
CA GLY A 307 -25.22 2.13 -1.10
C GLY A 307 -24.48 3.22 -1.90
N LEU A 308 -24.12 4.35 -1.28
CA LEU A 308 -23.36 5.42 -1.95
C LEU A 308 -21.84 5.15 -1.99
N GLN A 309 -21.33 4.42 -1.01
CA GLN A 309 -19.92 4.21 -0.68
C GLN A 309 -19.74 2.80 -0.09
N PRO A 310 -19.08 1.86 -0.79
CA PRO A 310 -18.75 0.57 -0.20
C PRO A 310 -17.92 0.76 1.09
N SER A 311 -18.58 0.63 2.24
CA SER A 311 -18.07 0.57 3.63
C SER A 311 -16.80 1.37 3.92
N LEU A 312 -16.82 2.72 3.93
CA LEU A 312 -15.67 3.51 4.40
C LEU A 312 -16.01 4.81 5.16
N VAL A 313 -17.26 5.09 5.53
CA VAL A 313 -17.56 6.32 6.28
C VAL A 313 -18.57 6.05 7.39
N ARG A 314 -18.22 6.35 8.64
CA ARG A 314 -19.21 6.57 9.71
C ARG A 314 -19.16 8.05 10.10
N LYS A 315 -20.34 8.68 10.07
CA LYS A 315 -20.75 9.97 10.67
C LYS A 315 -19.66 11.04 10.78
N GLY A 316 -19.64 11.95 9.80
CA GLY A 316 -19.31 13.38 10.01
C GLY A 316 -17.89 13.74 10.47
N ARG A 317 -17.03 12.75 10.70
CA ARG A 317 -15.59 12.89 10.78
C ARG A 317 -15.04 11.99 9.70
N TRP A 318 -14.40 12.61 8.71
CA TRP A 318 -13.60 11.94 7.70
C TRP A 318 -12.54 11.10 8.43
N SER A 319 -12.82 9.80 8.62
CA SER A 319 -12.01 8.89 9.41
C SER A 319 -10.92 8.24 8.56
N GLU A 320 -9.97 7.63 9.26
CA GLU A 320 -8.73 6.93 8.88
C GLU A 320 -8.83 5.90 7.75
N ASP A 321 -10.02 5.71 7.19
CA ASP A 321 -10.31 4.81 6.08
C ASP A 321 -10.15 5.48 4.71
N GLU A 322 -10.18 6.81 4.65
CA GLU A 322 -9.61 7.52 3.50
C GLU A 322 -8.10 7.25 3.41
N ASP A 323 -7.36 7.06 4.51
CA ASP A 323 -5.90 6.81 4.43
C ASP A 323 -5.55 5.49 3.73
N GLN A 324 -6.42 4.48 3.72
CA GLN A 324 -6.15 3.25 2.94
C GLN A 324 -6.34 3.47 1.43
N VAL A 325 -7.30 4.33 1.05
CA VAL A 325 -7.59 4.69 -0.33
C VAL A 325 -6.63 5.78 -0.80
N ASP A 326 -6.29 6.78 0.02
CA ASP A 326 -5.32 7.85 -0.19
C ASP A 326 -3.87 7.37 -0.08
N GLN A 327 -3.53 6.32 0.68
CA GLN A 327 -2.23 5.62 0.53
C GLN A 327 -2.07 5.03 -0.88
N LEU A 328 -3.18 4.73 -1.55
CA LEU A 328 -3.21 4.18 -2.92
C LEU A 328 -3.12 5.24 -4.04
N ILE A 329 -3.35 6.55 -3.77
CA ILE A 329 -3.18 7.64 -4.77
C ILE A 329 -2.18 8.74 -4.35
N GLN A 330 -1.92 8.97 -3.06
CA GLN A 330 -0.85 9.86 -2.56
C GLN A 330 0.57 9.24 -2.62
N GLY A 331 0.80 8.46 -3.68
CA GLY A 331 2.03 8.61 -4.45
C GLY A 331 2.27 10.06 -4.94
N LEU A 332 1.31 10.99 -4.87
CA LEU A 332 1.45 12.37 -5.38
C LEU A 332 0.67 13.42 -4.51
N GLN A 333 1.39 14.35 -3.85
CA GLN A 333 0.92 15.40 -2.87
C GLN A 333 0.55 16.80 -3.50
N PRO A 334 0.40 17.98 -2.81
CA PRO A 334 -0.10 18.47 -1.46
C PRO A 334 -0.96 19.80 -1.46
N SER A 335 -1.61 20.18 -0.32
CA SER A 335 -1.68 21.55 0.33
C SER A 335 -2.99 21.73 1.14
N LEU A 336 -3.03 21.72 2.48
CA LEU A 336 -2.83 22.91 3.34
C LEU A 336 -2.66 22.57 4.85
N VAL A 337 -1.94 21.49 5.16
CA VAL A 337 -1.00 21.53 6.29
C VAL A 337 0.15 22.44 5.85
N ARG A 338 0.94 23.06 6.73
CA ARG A 338 2.33 23.40 6.33
C ARG A 338 3.03 22.06 6.04
N LYS A 339 2.85 21.52 4.84
CA LYS A 339 3.68 20.46 4.27
C LYS A 339 5.04 21.04 3.83
N GLY A 340 5.45 22.16 4.42
CA GLY A 340 6.82 22.65 4.34
C GLY A 340 7.67 21.85 5.31
N ARG A 341 8.97 21.72 4.98
CA ARG A 341 9.98 21.28 5.95
C ARG A 341 9.74 22.04 7.26
N TRP A 342 9.83 21.32 8.36
CA TRP A 342 9.97 21.96 9.65
C TRP A 342 11.16 22.91 9.60
N SER A 343 10.98 24.12 10.14
CA SER A 343 12.10 25.03 10.35
C SER A 343 12.82 24.68 11.64
N GLU A 344 14.08 25.09 11.78
CA GLU A 344 14.83 24.95 13.03
C GLU A 344 14.10 25.61 14.21
N ASP A 345 13.40 26.72 13.97
CA ASP A 345 12.58 27.40 14.99
C ASP A 345 11.37 26.57 15.43
N GLU A 346 10.70 25.88 14.49
CA GLU A 346 9.56 25.00 14.79
C GLU A 346 10.03 23.72 15.54
N ASP A 347 11.24 23.24 15.23
CA ASP A 347 11.87 22.10 15.90
C ASP A 347 12.37 22.46 17.31
N GLN A 348 12.95 23.66 17.52
CA GLN A 348 13.34 24.15 18.85
C GLN A 348 12.14 24.38 19.77
N ALA A 349 11.07 25.01 19.26
CA ALA A 349 9.83 25.21 20.02
C ALA A 349 9.19 23.87 20.42
N LEU A 350 9.20 22.88 19.53
CA LEU A 350 8.70 21.54 19.81
C LEU A 350 9.53 20.84 20.91
N LEU A 351 10.86 20.92 20.85
CA LEU A 351 11.76 20.30 21.84
C LEU A 351 11.64 20.95 23.22
N GLN A 352 11.53 22.29 23.28
CA GLN A 352 11.30 23.01 24.54
C GLN A 352 9.94 22.67 25.16
N ALA A 353 8.89 22.57 24.34
CA ALA A 353 7.56 22.19 24.81
C ALA A 353 7.53 20.75 25.34
N VAL A 354 8.23 19.81 24.69
CA VAL A 354 8.36 18.41 25.15
C VAL A 354 9.18 18.32 26.45
N ALA A 355 10.26 19.10 26.59
CA ALA A 355 11.08 19.14 27.80
C ALA A 355 10.34 19.74 29.01
N HIS A 356 9.44 20.69 28.78
CA HIS A 356 8.67 21.36 29.82
C HIS A 356 7.41 20.57 30.23
N LEU A 357 6.67 20.00 29.27
CA LEU A 357 5.36 19.37 29.51
C LEU A 357 5.40 17.83 29.58
N GLY A 358 6.49 17.20 29.15
CA GLY A 358 6.66 15.74 29.14
C GLY A 358 5.94 15.02 27.98
N GLU A 359 6.40 13.81 27.62
CA GLU A 359 5.96 13.06 26.42
C GLU A 359 4.52 12.49 26.47
N ARG A 360 3.71 12.86 27.47
CA ARG A 360 2.35 12.31 27.64
C ARG A 360 1.26 13.25 27.13
N ASP A 361 1.50 14.56 27.09
CA ASP A 361 0.44 15.57 26.89
C ASP A 361 0.54 16.35 25.57
N TRP A 362 0.44 15.61 24.45
CA TRP A 362 0.53 16.14 23.07
C TRP A 362 -0.58 17.12 22.69
N CYS A 363 -1.66 17.16 23.46
CA CYS A 363 -2.73 18.13 23.31
C CYS A 363 -2.34 19.53 23.80
N LEU A 364 -1.40 19.64 24.73
CA LEU A 364 -0.84 20.90 25.21
C LEU A 364 0.39 21.30 24.38
N ILE A 365 1.26 20.33 24.07
CA ILE A 365 2.47 20.56 23.24
C ILE A 365 2.14 21.16 21.86
N LYS A 366 0.98 20.84 21.27
CA LYS A 366 0.55 21.42 19.98
C LYS A 366 0.24 22.92 20.04
N LEU A 367 -0.05 23.46 21.24
CA LEU A 367 -0.38 24.87 21.42
C LEU A 367 0.88 25.74 21.36
N GLU A 368 2.02 25.17 21.74
CA GLU A 368 3.35 25.81 21.68
C GLU A 368 3.97 25.78 20.28
N VAL A 369 3.43 24.97 19.35
CA VAL A 369 3.92 24.87 17.96
C VAL A 369 2.79 25.16 16.96
N PRO A 370 2.44 26.45 16.78
CA PRO A 370 1.28 26.86 16.00
C PRO A 370 1.35 26.40 14.53
N GLY A 371 0.29 25.74 14.06
CA GLY A 371 0.18 25.25 12.68
C GLY A 371 0.66 23.80 12.46
N ARG A 372 1.09 23.10 13.51
CA ARG A 372 1.39 21.66 13.53
C ARG A 372 0.34 20.92 14.38
N THR A 373 -0.02 19.70 14.00
CA THR A 373 -1.06 18.91 14.72
C THR A 373 -0.43 18.08 15.84
N GLY A 374 -1.17 17.72 16.89
CA GLY A 374 -0.67 16.84 17.97
C GLY A 374 0.02 15.56 17.47
N PRO A 375 -0.55 14.80 16.50
CA PRO A 375 0.12 13.67 15.87
C PRO A 375 1.34 14.08 15.02
N SER A 376 1.34 15.24 14.35
CA SER A 376 2.51 15.76 13.63
C SER A 376 3.63 16.18 14.58
N CYS A 377 3.30 16.77 15.73
CA CYS A 377 4.23 17.11 16.80
C CYS A 377 4.76 15.86 17.49
N ARG A 378 3.94 14.80 17.67
CA ARG A 378 4.40 13.51 18.19
C ARG A 378 5.30 12.79 17.19
N ALA A 379 4.89 12.70 15.93
CA ALA A 379 5.68 12.07 14.86
C ALA A 379 6.95 12.85 14.56
N ARG A 380 6.91 14.19 14.61
CA ARG A 380 8.10 15.04 14.47
C ARG A 380 8.94 15.06 15.72
N ALA A 381 8.39 15.07 16.92
CA ALA A 381 9.19 14.92 18.14
C ALA A 381 9.93 13.58 18.09
N ALA A 382 9.27 12.51 17.64
CA ALA A 382 9.94 11.25 17.34
C ALA A 382 10.95 11.36 16.18
N SER A 383 10.71 12.18 15.14
CA SER A 383 11.63 12.38 13.99
C SER A 383 12.74 13.41 14.23
N VAL A 384 12.61 14.32 15.20
CA VAL A 384 13.55 15.39 15.60
C VAL A 384 14.38 14.88 16.75
N ASN A 385 13.77 14.19 17.73
CA ASN A 385 14.53 13.32 18.63
C ASN A 385 15.29 12.23 17.87
N ALA A 386 14.85 11.82 16.67
CA ALA A 386 15.57 10.84 15.85
C ALA A 386 16.36 11.40 14.65
N ASN A 387 16.29 12.71 14.35
CA ASN A 387 16.90 13.39 13.19
C ASN A 387 17.15 12.50 11.94
N LEU A 388 16.15 11.70 11.51
CA LEU A 388 16.40 10.60 10.58
C LEU A 388 16.90 11.09 9.22
N SER A 389 16.29 12.16 8.70
CA SER A 389 16.64 12.79 7.41
C SER A 389 17.60 13.99 7.53
N GLY A 390 18.11 14.28 8.73
CA GLY A 390 19.06 15.37 8.93
C GLY A 390 20.39 15.16 8.20
N ASP A 391 21.23 16.17 8.16
CA ASP A 391 22.60 15.98 7.70
C ASP A 391 23.31 14.97 8.62
N PHE A 392 24.16 14.12 8.04
CA PHE A 392 25.03 13.23 8.78
C PHE A 392 26.09 14.02 9.54
N THR A 393 26.45 13.50 10.71
CA THR A 393 27.54 14.05 11.52
C THR A 393 28.84 13.26 11.30
N PRO A 394 30.01 13.89 11.46
CA PRO A 394 31.29 13.19 11.43
C PRO A 394 31.38 12.05 12.46
N ALA A 395 30.71 12.18 13.60
CA ALA A 395 30.64 11.14 14.63
C ALA A 395 29.91 9.88 14.13
N GLU A 396 28.73 10.04 13.51
CA GLU A 396 28.01 8.92 12.89
C GLU A 396 28.86 8.21 11.84
N LEU A 397 29.58 8.98 11.01
CA LEU A 397 30.46 8.42 9.99
C LEU A 397 31.60 7.63 10.63
N LYS A 398 32.23 8.19 11.68
CA LYS A 398 33.31 7.53 12.43
C LYS A 398 32.85 6.19 13.04
N ASP A 399 31.68 6.17 13.66
CA ASP A 399 31.09 4.96 14.27
C ASP A 399 30.81 3.86 13.24
N VAL A 400 30.33 4.26 12.06
CA VAL A 400 30.08 3.32 10.95
C VAL A 400 31.40 2.80 10.36
N MET A 401 32.39 3.68 10.17
CA MET A 401 33.70 3.31 9.62
C MET A 401 34.46 2.35 10.55
N ALA A 402 34.38 2.55 11.87
CA ALA A 402 34.98 1.66 12.86
C ALA A 402 34.43 0.22 12.79
N LYS A 403 33.20 0.04 12.29
CA LYS A 403 32.53 -1.26 12.14
C LYS A 403 32.78 -1.91 10.77
N LEU A 404 33.54 -1.26 9.87
CA LEU A 404 33.88 -1.84 8.56
C LEU A 404 34.87 -3.00 8.73
N LYS A 405 34.51 -4.16 8.16
CA LYS A 405 35.40 -5.31 8.14
C LYS A 405 36.46 -5.12 7.06
N GLN A 406 37.72 -5.15 7.46
CA GLN A 406 38.88 -5.19 6.57
C GLN A 406 38.98 -6.54 5.84
N GLY A 407 39.76 -6.57 4.75
CA GLY A 407 39.98 -7.74 3.89
C GLY A 407 38.77 -8.13 3.04
N LYS A 408 37.82 -7.21 2.82
CA LYS A 408 36.62 -7.47 1.99
C LYS A 408 36.81 -7.00 0.56
N ALA A 409 36.25 -7.77 -0.37
CA ALA A 409 36.29 -7.44 -1.79
C ALA A 409 35.59 -6.10 -2.08
N PRO A 410 36.19 -5.24 -2.93
CA PRO A 410 35.62 -3.96 -3.31
C PRO A 410 34.45 -4.13 -4.28
N GLY A 411 33.75 -3.04 -4.56
CA GLY A 411 32.77 -2.98 -5.64
C GLY A 411 33.44 -2.79 -7.01
N SER A 412 32.65 -2.45 -8.02
CA SER A 412 33.15 -2.19 -9.38
C SER A 412 34.07 -0.96 -9.51
N ASP A 413 34.17 -0.15 -8.45
CA ASP A 413 35.05 1.01 -8.36
C ASP A 413 36.44 0.69 -7.80
N ASN A 414 36.69 -0.57 -7.37
CA ASN A 414 37.95 -1.02 -6.77
C ASN A 414 38.38 -0.22 -5.52
N ILE A 415 37.44 0.47 -4.86
CA ILE A 415 37.70 1.15 -3.59
C ILE A 415 37.55 0.12 -2.47
N HIS A 416 38.67 -0.18 -1.82
CA HIS A 416 38.76 -1.12 -0.72
C HIS A 416 38.33 -0.48 0.61
N PRO A 417 37.78 -1.25 1.58
CA PRO A 417 37.44 -0.74 2.91
C PRO A 417 38.58 0.02 3.59
N GLU A 418 39.81 -0.48 3.43
CA GLU A 418 41.04 0.06 4.02
C GLU A 418 41.31 1.50 3.57
N PHE A 419 40.93 1.87 2.35
CA PHE A 419 41.14 3.22 1.83
C PHE A 419 40.26 4.25 2.54
N VAL A 420 39.07 3.82 2.99
CA VAL A 420 38.15 4.70 3.70
C VAL A 420 38.45 4.74 5.20
N THR A 421 38.93 3.63 5.79
CA THR A 421 39.27 3.59 7.21
C THR A 421 40.54 4.37 7.57
N HIS A 422 41.47 4.54 6.64
CA HIS A 422 42.75 5.25 6.86
C HIS A 422 42.80 6.65 6.23
N GLN A 423 41.65 7.25 5.92
CA GLN A 423 41.57 8.57 5.32
C GLN A 423 41.86 9.71 6.31
N CYS A 424 42.26 10.88 5.80
CA CYS A 424 42.41 12.09 6.62
C CYS A 424 41.06 12.73 6.97
N GLU A 425 41.06 13.61 7.98
CA GLU A 425 39.86 14.30 8.47
C GLU A 425 39.14 15.11 7.38
N ILE A 426 39.89 15.73 6.47
CA ILE A 426 39.34 16.48 5.33
C ILE A 426 38.49 15.58 4.44
N THR A 427 38.96 14.37 4.15
CA THR A 427 38.22 13.40 3.33
C THR A 427 36.99 12.87 4.06
N SER A 428 37.11 12.65 5.38
CA SER A 428 35.97 12.26 6.22
C SER A 428 34.88 13.34 6.25
N ALA A 429 35.26 14.61 6.43
CA ALA A 429 34.34 15.74 6.39
C ALA A 429 33.67 15.87 5.02
N TRP A 430 34.44 15.70 3.93
CA TRP A 430 33.88 15.70 2.57
C TRP A 430 32.89 14.56 2.34
N LEU A 431 33.22 13.32 2.75
CA LEU A 431 32.31 12.18 2.62
C LEU A 431 31.03 12.39 3.41
N CYS A 432 31.15 12.91 4.63
CA CYS A 432 30.02 13.25 5.47
C CYS A 432 29.10 14.27 4.77
N ALA A 433 29.66 15.39 4.31
CA ALA A 433 28.93 16.41 3.56
C ALA A 433 28.32 15.85 2.26
N PHE A 434 29.03 14.94 1.58
CA PHE A 434 28.58 14.29 0.37
C PHE A 434 27.39 13.35 0.61
N PHE A 435 27.45 12.51 1.64
CA PHE A 435 26.34 11.65 2.05
C PHE A 435 25.12 12.47 2.46
N SER A 436 25.33 13.55 3.22
CA SER A 436 24.30 14.51 3.61
C SER A 436 23.65 15.16 2.38
N ALA A 437 24.46 15.57 1.40
CA ALA A 437 23.96 16.09 0.14
C ALA A 437 23.17 15.04 -0.67
N CYS A 438 23.60 13.77 -0.69
CA CYS A 438 22.88 12.67 -1.33
C CYS A 438 21.50 12.48 -0.70
N LEU A 439 21.44 12.45 0.63
CA LEU A 439 20.20 12.35 1.41
C LEU A 439 19.31 13.56 1.12
N ARG A 440 19.78 14.80 1.37
CA ARG A 440 19.01 16.04 1.15
C ARG A 440 18.40 16.15 -0.25
N ARG A 441 19.17 15.77 -1.27
CA ARG A 441 18.76 15.84 -2.68
C ARG A 441 18.01 14.60 -3.16
N SER A 442 17.95 13.55 -2.33
CA SER A 442 17.44 12.22 -2.67
C SER A 442 18.01 11.71 -3.99
N LYS A 443 19.33 11.82 -4.18
CA LYS A 443 20.02 11.42 -5.41
C LYS A 443 21.32 10.72 -5.10
N LEU A 444 21.54 9.61 -5.79
CA LEU A 444 22.78 8.84 -5.72
C LEU A 444 23.59 8.96 -7.01
N PRO A 445 24.93 8.85 -6.91
CA PRO A 445 25.79 8.63 -8.07
C PRO A 445 25.27 7.50 -8.96
N ARG A 446 25.25 7.72 -10.28
CA ARG A 446 24.80 6.70 -11.23
C ARG A 446 25.66 5.44 -11.18
N THR A 447 26.95 5.60 -10.86
CA THR A 447 27.92 4.50 -10.73
C THR A 447 27.53 3.53 -9.61
N TRP A 448 26.98 4.02 -8.48
CA TRP A 448 26.58 3.19 -7.34
C TRP A 448 25.32 2.34 -7.60
N ARG A 449 24.58 2.64 -8.67
CA ARG A 449 23.44 1.83 -9.12
C ARG A 449 23.86 0.61 -9.92
N ARG A 450 25.14 0.49 -10.28
CA ARG A 450 25.70 -0.69 -10.94
C ARG A 450 26.34 -1.61 -9.91
N ALA A 451 25.95 -2.88 -9.91
CA ALA A 451 26.56 -3.91 -9.07
C ALA A 451 27.25 -4.97 -9.93
N ALA A 452 28.42 -5.44 -9.50
CA ALA A 452 28.96 -6.70 -9.98
C ALA A 452 28.33 -7.83 -9.15
N VAL A 453 27.70 -8.81 -9.79
CA VAL A 453 27.12 -9.96 -9.11
C VAL A 453 28.05 -11.14 -9.32
N ILE A 454 28.54 -11.72 -8.24
CA ILE A 454 29.34 -12.95 -8.28
C ILE A 454 28.44 -14.13 -7.93
N ALA A 455 28.42 -15.15 -8.77
CA ALA A 455 27.73 -16.40 -8.50
C ALA A 455 28.63 -17.33 -7.67
N LEU A 456 28.25 -17.60 -6.41
CA LEU A 456 28.93 -18.59 -5.57
C LEU A 456 28.19 -19.93 -5.59
N LEU A 457 28.89 -21.00 -5.93
CA LEU A 457 28.33 -22.35 -5.92
C LEU A 457 27.96 -22.77 -4.48
N LYS A 458 26.74 -23.28 -4.29
CA LYS A 458 26.31 -23.86 -3.01
C LYS A 458 27.11 -25.16 -2.77
N PRO A 459 27.54 -25.43 -1.52
CA PRO A 459 28.25 -26.66 -1.20
C PRO A 459 27.45 -27.90 -1.63
N ASN A 460 28.14 -28.89 -2.22
CA ASN A 460 27.58 -30.19 -2.62
C ASN A 460 26.39 -30.09 -3.61
N LYS A 461 26.33 -29.02 -4.42
CA LYS A 461 25.33 -28.87 -5.48
C LYS A 461 25.99 -28.93 -6.86
N PRO A 462 25.29 -29.44 -7.88
CA PRO A 462 25.85 -29.66 -9.21
C PRO A 462 26.15 -28.31 -9.90
N ALA A 463 27.34 -28.17 -10.47
CA ALA A 463 27.86 -26.91 -11.02
C ALA A 463 27.22 -26.53 -12.37
N ASP A 464 26.55 -27.47 -13.02
CA ASP A 464 25.82 -27.30 -14.27
C ASP A 464 24.39 -26.75 -14.08
N ASP A 465 23.84 -26.76 -12.86
CA ASP A 465 22.53 -26.16 -12.55
C ASP A 465 22.68 -24.69 -12.07
N PRO A 466 22.12 -23.69 -12.78
CA PRO A 466 22.10 -22.30 -12.32
C PRO A 466 21.49 -22.10 -10.93
N LYS A 467 20.52 -22.93 -10.51
CA LYS A 467 19.90 -22.85 -9.17
C LYS A 467 20.86 -23.24 -8.04
N SER A 468 21.97 -23.89 -8.37
CA SER A 468 23.04 -24.24 -7.44
C SER A 468 23.87 -23.03 -7.02
N TYR A 469 23.78 -21.89 -7.71
CA TYR A 469 24.54 -20.69 -7.38
C TYR A 469 23.77 -19.71 -6.50
N ARG A 470 24.49 -18.96 -5.67
CA ARG A 470 23.99 -17.80 -4.91
C ARG A 470 24.54 -16.52 -5.54
N PRO A 471 23.69 -15.59 -6.00
CA PRO A 471 24.14 -14.32 -6.54
C PRO A 471 24.49 -13.34 -5.40
N ILE A 472 25.76 -12.95 -5.28
CA ILE A 472 26.19 -11.93 -4.30
C ILE A 472 26.49 -10.62 -5.02
N SER A 473 25.80 -9.55 -4.63
CA SER A 473 26.03 -8.21 -5.14
C SER A 473 27.23 -7.55 -4.45
N LEU A 474 28.31 -7.34 -5.19
CA LEU A 474 29.43 -6.50 -4.78
C LEU A 474 29.09 -5.03 -5.01
N LEU A 475 28.59 -4.39 -3.94
CA LEU A 475 28.36 -2.96 -3.89
C LEU A 475 29.63 -2.22 -3.50
N CYS A 476 29.81 -1.01 -4.04
CA CYS A 476 30.93 -0.15 -3.67
C CYS A 476 30.92 0.20 -2.18
N VAL A 477 32.11 0.37 -1.61
CA VAL A 477 32.30 0.61 -0.18
C VAL A 477 31.60 1.90 0.27
N PRO A 478 31.73 3.05 -0.42
CA PRO A 478 31.03 4.27 -0.02
C PRO A 478 29.50 4.10 0.03
N PHE A 479 28.92 3.31 -0.88
CA PHE A 479 27.48 3.03 -0.85
C PHE A 479 27.09 2.18 0.37
N LYS A 480 27.90 1.17 0.72
CA LYS A 480 27.68 0.37 1.94
C LYS A 480 27.81 1.19 3.23
N ILE A 481 28.69 2.19 3.25
CA ILE A 481 28.82 3.13 4.37
C ILE A 481 27.53 3.94 4.51
N LEU A 482 27.05 4.53 3.41
CA LEU A 482 25.78 5.25 3.40
C LEU A 482 24.61 4.36 3.85
N GLU A 483 24.53 3.11 3.37
CA GLU A 483 23.53 2.14 3.82
C GLU A 483 23.59 1.90 5.33
N ARG A 484 24.79 1.81 5.92
CA ARG A 484 24.99 1.64 7.36
C ARG A 484 24.56 2.87 8.16
N MET A 485 24.89 4.07 7.68
CA MET A 485 24.47 5.31 8.36
C MET A 485 22.95 5.42 8.38
N ILE A 486 22.28 5.10 7.27
CA ILE A 486 20.82 5.04 7.20
C ILE A 486 20.28 3.96 8.14
N HIS A 487 20.86 2.76 8.11
CA HIS A 487 20.46 1.65 8.99
C HIS A 487 20.51 2.08 10.45
N SER A 488 21.62 2.68 10.91
CA SER A 488 21.78 3.11 12.30
C SER A 488 20.74 4.14 12.73
N ARG A 489 20.26 4.99 11.80
CA ARG A 489 19.18 5.94 12.09
C ARG A 489 17.81 5.27 12.19
N ILE A 490 17.47 4.40 11.24
CA ILE A 490 16.12 3.83 11.17
C ILE A 490 15.92 2.61 12.08
N GLU A 491 17.00 1.92 12.48
CA GLU A 491 16.96 0.70 13.27
C GLU A 491 16.14 0.83 14.56
N PRO A 492 16.30 1.86 15.42
CA PRO A 492 15.52 1.97 16.66
C PRO A 492 14.01 2.06 16.41
N VAL A 493 13.63 2.75 15.34
CA VAL A 493 12.21 2.97 14.97
C VAL A 493 11.61 1.70 14.38
N VAL A 494 12.36 1.00 13.52
CA VAL A 494 11.91 -0.25 12.90
C VAL A 494 11.82 -1.37 13.94
N ASP A 495 12.85 -1.53 14.78
CA ASP A 495 12.94 -2.66 15.71
C ASP A 495 11.79 -2.66 16.74
N SER A 496 11.37 -1.47 17.20
CA SER A 496 10.23 -1.31 18.11
C SER A 496 8.88 -1.80 17.55
N GLN A 497 8.76 -1.93 16.24
CA GLN A 497 7.53 -2.36 15.56
C GLN A 497 7.58 -3.82 15.07
N LEU A 498 8.76 -4.45 15.08
CA LEU A 498 8.91 -5.82 14.61
C LEU A 498 8.39 -6.83 15.66
N PRO A 499 7.59 -7.83 15.24
CA PRO A 499 7.07 -8.86 16.13
C PRO A 499 8.20 -9.63 16.80
N LYS A 500 7.99 -10.10 18.03
CA LYS A 500 9.02 -10.81 18.81
C LYS A 500 9.39 -12.14 18.16
N GLU A 501 8.45 -12.71 17.42
CA GLU A 501 8.55 -13.95 16.64
C GLU A 501 9.51 -13.81 15.44
N GLN A 502 9.83 -12.58 15.00
CA GLN A 502 10.82 -12.35 13.94
C GLN A 502 12.13 -11.85 14.55
N ALA A 503 13.14 -12.73 14.59
CA ALA A 503 14.45 -12.47 15.19
C ALA A 503 15.58 -12.21 14.17
N GLY A 504 15.33 -12.46 12.87
CA GLY A 504 16.36 -12.36 11.86
C GLY A 504 17.02 -10.99 11.79
N PHE A 505 18.35 -10.93 11.83
CA PHE A 505 19.12 -9.68 11.65
C PHE A 505 18.77 -8.54 12.62
N ARG A 506 18.27 -8.86 13.82
CA ARG A 506 17.97 -7.88 14.88
C ARG A 506 19.06 -7.86 15.94
N ARG A 507 19.31 -6.68 16.52
CA ARG A 507 20.29 -6.53 17.58
C ARG A 507 19.84 -7.31 18.82
N GLY A 508 20.77 -8.06 19.43
CA GLY A 508 20.48 -8.87 20.62
C GLY A 508 19.56 -10.07 20.37
N ARG A 509 19.39 -10.47 19.10
CA ARG A 509 18.64 -11.67 18.71
C ARG A 509 19.54 -12.59 17.88
N SER A 510 19.44 -13.88 18.13
CA SER A 510 20.27 -14.89 17.48
C SER A 510 19.40 -15.99 16.85
N THR A 511 20.04 -16.83 16.01
CA THR A 511 19.41 -18.08 15.55
C THR A 511 19.18 -19.04 16.71
N VAL A 512 20.03 -18.98 17.74
CA VAL A 512 19.93 -19.78 18.96
C VAL A 512 18.63 -19.50 19.67
N ASP A 513 18.28 -18.22 19.85
CA ASP A 513 17.04 -17.83 20.55
C ASP A 513 15.80 -18.49 19.93
N GLN A 514 15.72 -18.52 18.60
CA GLN A 514 14.58 -19.11 17.88
C GLN A 514 14.57 -20.63 17.95
N VAL A 515 15.74 -21.27 17.90
CA VAL A 515 15.84 -22.72 18.10
C VAL A 515 15.43 -23.08 19.52
N THR A 516 15.95 -22.38 20.53
CA THR A 516 15.63 -22.60 21.95
C THR A 516 14.15 -22.40 22.25
N LEU A 517 13.52 -21.36 21.69
CA LEU A 517 12.08 -21.13 21.87
C LEU A 517 11.25 -22.27 21.26
N LEU A 518 11.59 -22.71 20.05
CA LEU A 518 10.91 -23.84 19.41
C LEU A 518 11.08 -25.12 20.21
N THR A 519 12.29 -25.41 20.69
CA THR A 519 12.58 -26.64 21.44
C THR A 519 11.91 -26.63 22.81
N GLN A 520 11.86 -25.48 23.49
CA GLN A 520 11.13 -25.34 24.75
C GLN A 520 9.63 -25.64 24.56
N ASP A 521 9.00 -25.06 23.54
CA ASP A 521 7.57 -25.30 23.29
C ASP A 521 7.30 -26.77 22.88
N LEU A 522 8.26 -27.42 22.22
CA LEU A 522 8.20 -28.86 21.95
C LEU A 522 8.32 -29.70 23.23
N GLU A 523 9.24 -29.35 24.14
CA GLU A 523 9.38 -30.01 25.45
C GLU A 523 8.11 -29.85 26.30
N ASP A 524 7.53 -28.65 26.32
CA ASP A 524 6.26 -28.38 27.00
C ASP A 524 5.13 -29.26 26.42
N SER A 525 5.13 -29.48 25.11
CA SER A 525 4.18 -30.39 24.45
C SER A 525 4.37 -31.85 24.86
N PHE A 526 5.62 -32.28 25.10
CA PHE A 526 5.91 -33.62 25.61
C PHE A 526 5.38 -33.80 27.02
N GLN A 527 5.59 -32.78 27.87
CA GLN A 527 5.10 -32.79 29.25
C GLN A 527 3.57 -32.81 29.33
N ALA A 528 2.91 -32.08 28.43
CA ALA A 528 1.46 -32.09 28.27
C ALA A 528 0.91 -33.37 27.62
N LYS A 529 1.77 -34.30 27.17
CA LYS A 529 1.41 -35.48 26.36
C LYS A 529 0.61 -35.12 25.10
N ALA A 530 0.82 -33.92 24.57
CA ALA A 530 0.15 -33.42 23.39
C ALA A 530 0.82 -33.94 22.11
N LYS A 531 0.11 -33.83 20.99
CA LYS A 531 0.61 -34.15 19.65
C LYS A 531 1.14 -32.86 19.04
N ALA A 532 2.43 -32.81 18.73
CA ALA A 532 3.09 -31.63 18.17
C ALA A 532 3.50 -31.84 16.71
N GLY A 533 3.02 -30.95 15.84
CA GLY A 533 3.41 -30.86 14.43
C GLY A 533 4.14 -29.56 14.17
N VAL A 534 5.20 -29.64 13.36
CA VAL A 534 6.00 -28.49 12.93
C VAL A 534 6.03 -28.44 11.41
N VAL A 535 5.86 -27.25 10.84
CA VAL A 535 6.09 -27.00 9.41
C VAL A 535 7.23 -25.99 9.27
N LEU A 536 8.26 -26.35 8.52
CA LEU A 536 9.36 -25.47 8.17
C LEU A 536 9.14 -24.93 6.75
N LEU A 537 8.86 -23.64 6.64
CA LEU A 537 8.55 -22.95 5.39
C LEU A 537 9.84 -22.45 4.74
N ASP A 538 9.98 -22.71 3.43
CA ASP A 538 11.06 -22.17 2.59
C ASP A 538 10.46 -21.28 1.50
N LEU A 539 10.97 -20.06 1.37
CA LEU A 539 10.54 -19.11 0.33
C LEU A 539 11.44 -19.19 -0.91
N THR A 540 10.81 -19.25 -2.08
CA THR A 540 11.53 -19.28 -3.35
C THR A 540 12.13 -17.90 -3.65
N ALA A 541 13.47 -17.81 -3.58
CA ALA A 541 14.22 -16.61 -3.92
C ALA A 541 13.66 -15.34 -3.23
N ALA A 542 13.47 -15.43 -1.91
CA ALA A 542 12.73 -14.43 -1.12
C ALA A 542 13.23 -12.98 -1.32
N TYR A 543 14.54 -12.79 -1.27
CA TYR A 543 15.16 -11.48 -1.46
C TYR A 543 14.99 -10.96 -2.89
N ASP A 544 15.06 -11.83 -3.90
CA ASP A 544 15.00 -11.44 -5.32
C ASP A 544 13.56 -11.15 -5.77
N THR A 545 12.56 -11.64 -5.03
CA THR A 545 11.12 -11.52 -5.35
C THR A 545 10.42 -10.36 -4.66
N VAL A 546 11.07 -9.67 -3.71
CA VAL A 546 10.50 -8.52 -2.99
C VAL A 546 9.93 -7.48 -3.95
N TRP A 547 8.62 -7.24 -3.85
CA TRP A 547 7.93 -6.32 -4.72
C TRP A 547 8.11 -4.88 -4.24
N HIS A 548 8.82 -4.06 -5.01
CA HIS A 548 9.21 -2.71 -4.60
C HIS A 548 8.04 -1.79 -4.24
N ARG A 549 6.90 -1.87 -4.94
CA ARG A 549 5.72 -1.05 -4.61
C ARG A 549 5.09 -1.49 -3.28
N GLY A 550 5.04 -2.79 -3.03
CA GLY A 550 4.57 -3.33 -1.75
C GLY A 550 5.50 -2.93 -0.60
N LEU A 551 6.82 -3.06 -0.81
CA LEU A 551 7.83 -2.63 0.16
C LEU A 551 7.71 -1.13 0.48
N HIS A 552 7.49 -0.29 -0.53
CA HIS A 552 7.29 1.15 -0.33
C HIS A 552 6.09 1.44 0.58
N LEU A 553 4.96 0.74 0.38
CA LEU A 553 3.78 0.89 1.25
C LEU A 553 4.10 0.54 2.71
N LYS A 554 4.85 -0.55 2.94
CA LYS A 554 5.25 -0.97 4.30
C LYS A 554 6.24 0.01 4.93
N LEU A 555 7.23 0.48 4.17
CA LEU A 555 8.18 1.50 4.64
C LEU A 555 7.48 2.80 5.06
N LEU A 556 6.47 3.25 4.33
CA LEU A 556 5.68 4.45 4.68
C LEU A 556 4.87 4.27 5.97
N ARG A 557 4.52 3.04 6.34
CA ARG A 557 3.83 2.73 7.59
C ARG A 557 4.79 2.60 8.77
N THR A 558 5.98 2.04 8.54
CA THR A 558 6.96 1.76 9.60
C THR A 558 7.87 2.95 9.93
N ILE A 559 8.30 3.72 8.92
CA ILE A 559 9.27 4.81 9.11
C ILE A 559 8.53 6.15 9.03
N PRO A 560 8.43 6.93 10.14
CA PRO A 560 7.71 8.20 10.20
C PRO A 560 8.49 9.36 9.56
N ASP A 561 9.29 9.08 8.52
CA ASP A 561 10.03 10.05 7.74
C ASP A 561 9.92 9.70 6.24
N ARG A 562 9.03 10.42 5.55
CA ARG A 562 8.78 10.21 4.12
C ARG A 562 9.99 10.51 3.25
N HIS A 563 10.87 11.43 3.66
CA HIS A 563 12.07 11.77 2.89
C HIS A 563 13.10 10.64 2.98
N MET A 564 13.31 10.07 4.18
CA MET A 564 14.11 8.88 4.38
C MET A 564 13.57 7.69 3.57
N VAL A 565 12.25 7.45 3.61
CA VAL A 565 11.62 6.37 2.83
C VAL A 565 11.83 6.57 1.32
N ASN A 566 11.62 7.78 0.80
CA ASN A 566 11.86 8.08 -0.61
C ASN A 566 13.33 7.87 -0.98
N PHE A 567 14.26 8.19 -0.09
CA PHE A 567 15.68 7.98 -0.33
C PHE A 567 16.05 6.49 -0.36
N ILE A 568 15.52 5.69 0.56
CA ILE A 568 15.66 4.22 0.53
C ILE A 568 15.09 3.65 -0.78
N MET A 569 13.92 4.11 -1.22
CA MET A 569 13.35 3.68 -2.51
C MET A 569 14.24 4.10 -3.70
N GLU A 570 14.88 5.27 -3.63
CA GLU A 570 15.84 5.70 -4.65
C GLU A 570 17.12 4.84 -4.66
N MET A 571 17.57 4.34 -3.50
CA MET A 571 18.68 3.38 -3.39
C MET A 571 18.38 2.03 -4.06
N LEU A 572 17.10 1.64 -4.10
CA LEU A 572 16.63 0.42 -4.75
C LEU A 572 16.27 0.63 -6.24
N SER A 573 16.12 1.89 -6.68
CA SER A 573 15.63 2.23 -8.03
C SER A 573 16.72 2.15 -9.11
N ASN A 574 16.32 1.78 -10.33
CA ASN A 574 17.16 1.79 -11.53
C ASN A 574 18.50 1.04 -11.36
N ARG A 575 18.52 0.00 -10.54
CA ARG A 575 19.71 -0.81 -10.33
C ARG A 575 19.98 -1.66 -11.55
N SER A 576 21.26 -1.78 -11.87
CA SER A 576 21.74 -2.63 -12.95
C SER A 576 22.86 -3.51 -12.43
N PHE A 577 23.00 -4.70 -13.01
CA PHE A 577 24.04 -5.61 -12.62
C PHE A 577 24.66 -6.32 -13.81
N ILE A 578 25.91 -6.74 -13.61
CA ILE A 578 26.63 -7.65 -14.49
C ILE A 578 26.95 -8.89 -13.65
N LEU A 579 26.46 -10.05 -14.08
CA LEU A 579 26.91 -11.32 -13.54
C LEU A 579 28.34 -11.58 -14.02
N GLN A 580 29.23 -11.87 -13.09
CA GLN A 580 30.60 -12.31 -13.32
C GLN A 580 30.79 -13.70 -12.72
N THR A 581 31.27 -14.63 -13.54
CA THR A 581 31.61 -16.00 -13.15
C THR A 581 33.03 -16.04 -12.56
N SER A 582 33.36 -17.11 -11.84
CA SER A 582 34.66 -17.27 -11.17
C SER A 582 35.86 -17.30 -12.11
N ASP A 583 35.65 -17.69 -13.37
CA ASP A 583 36.64 -17.68 -14.46
C ASP A 583 36.78 -16.30 -15.15
N GLY A 584 36.06 -15.27 -14.67
CA GLY A 584 36.19 -13.90 -15.13
C GLY A 584 35.26 -13.50 -16.28
N GLN A 585 34.43 -14.42 -16.81
CA GLN A 585 33.47 -14.07 -17.85
C GLN A 585 32.37 -13.15 -17.33
N ARG A 586 31.87 -12.27 -18.20
CA ARG A 586 30.88 -11.25 -17.86
C ARG A 586 29.67 -11.33 -18.75
N SER A 587 28.49 -11.27 -18.13
CA SER A 587 27.22 -11.12 -18.83
C SER A 587 27.00 -9.71 -19.37
N ARG A 588 25.99 -9.55 -20.22
CA ARG A 588 25.46 -8.22 -20.60
C ARG A 588 24.83 -7.54 -19.38
N LEU A 589 24.87 -6.20 -19.36
CA LEU A 589 24.21 -5.40 -18.32
C LEU A 589 22.71 -5.72 -18.25
N ARG A 590 22.23 -6.17 -17.10
CA ARG A 590 20.81 -6.40 -16.81
C ARG A 590 20.29 -5.35 -15.84
N ARG A 591 18.99 -5.06 -15.90
CA ARG A 591 18.31 -4.15 -14.96
C ARG A 591 17.48 -4.96 -13.98
N LEU A 592 17.61 -4.63 -12.70
CA LEU A 592 16.82 -5.23 -11.64
C LEU A 592 15.55 -4.39 -11.44
N ARG A 593 14.38 -5.03 -11.52
CA ARG A 593 13.07 -4.35 -11.38
C ARG A 593 12.40 -4.57 -10.03
N ASN A 594 12.71 -5.68 -9.36
CA ASN A 594 12.21 -6.07 -8.04
C ASN A 594 13.34 -6.75 -7.29
N GLY A 595 13.14 -6.99 -6.01
CA GLY A 595 14.09 -7.63 -5.12
C GLY A 595 14.99 -6.64 -4.40
N VAL A 596 15.55 -7.08 -3.29
CA VAL A 596 16.54 -6.37 -2.50
C VAL A 596 17.90 -7.03 -2.71
N PRO A 597 18.99 -6.28 -2.97
CA PRO A 597 20.26 -6.86 -3.37
C PRO A 597 20.88 -7.72 -2.25
N GLN A 598 21.16 -8.99 -2.54
CA GLN A 598 21.86 -9.88 -1.62
C GLN A 598 23.30 -9.36 -1.41
N GLY A 599 23.63 -8.97 -0.17
CA GLY A 599 24.91 -8.37 0.18
C GLY A 599 24.88 -6.85 0.45
N SER A 600 23.71 -6.21 0.29
CA SER A 600 23.45 -4.86 0.84
C SER A 600 23.28 -4.91 2.35
N VAL A 601 23.64 -3.81 3.00
CA VAL A 601 23.49 -3.68 4.46
C VAL A 601 22.04 -3.46 4.88
N LEU A 602 21.24 -2.79 4.04
CA LEU A 602 19.83 -2.52 4.33
C LEU A 602 18.91 -3.69 3.98
N SER A 603 19.27 -4.52 2.99
CA SER A 603 18.42 -5.61 2.49
C SER A 603 17.76 -6.48 3.56
N PRO A 604 18.47 -6.95 4.62
CA PRO A 604 17.85 -7.79 5.63
C PRO A 604 16.76 -7.08 6.44
N MET A 605 17.00 -5.83 6.85
CA MET A 605 16.00 -5.02 7.54
C MET A 605 14.80 -4.73 6.64
N LEU A 606 15.05 -4.41 5.37
CA LEU A 606 13.98 -4.20 4.39
C LEU A 606 13.14 -5.46 4.18
N PHE A 607 13.76 -6.64 4.20
CA PHE A 607 13.05 -7.91 4.12
C PHE A 607 12.21 -8.16 5.38
N ASN A 608 12.72 -7.88 6.58
CA ASN A 608 11.92 -7.97 7.81
C ASN A 608 10.69 -7.05 7.76
N ILE A 609 10.86 -5.78 7.35
CA ILE A 609 9.74 -4.85 7.11
C ILE A 609 8.80 -5.37 6.01
N TYR A 610 9.29 -6.21 5.10
CA TYR A 610 8.45 -6.79 4.06
C TYR A 610 7.53 -7.90 4.56
N ILE A 611 7.85 -8.58 5.67
CA ILE A 611 7.12 -9.76 6.17
C ILE A 611 6.59 -9.63 7.61
N PHE A 612 6.87 -8.53 8.32
CA PHE A 612 6.54 -8.40 9.75
C PHE A 612 5.03 -8.43 10.09
N ASP A 613 4.16 -8.10 9.12
CA ASP A 613 2.70 -8.11 9.24
C ASP A 613 2.09 -9.42 8.69
N LEU A 614 2.83 -10.53 8.76
CA LEU A 614 2.27 -11.87 8.52
C LEU A 614 1.03 -12.08 9.39
N PRO A 615 -0.06 -12.66 8.84
CA PRO A 615 -1.32 -12.83 9.56
C PRO A 615 -1.13 -13.69 10.81
N VAL A 616 -1.95 -13.43 11.82
CA VAL A 616 -1.99 -14.23 13.04
C VAL A 616 -2.48 -15.63 12.67
N THR A 617 -1.75 -16.63 13.13
CA THR A 617 -2.02 -18.07 12.96
C THR A 617 -2.37 -18.68 14.30
N THR A 618 -3.01 -19.85 14.27
CA THR A 618 -3.24 -20.63 15.50
C THR A 618 -1.93 -21.24 16.00
N SER A 619 -1.08 -21.65 15.07
CA SER A 619 0.29 -22.09 15.31
C SER A 619 1.17 -20.95 15.80
N ARG A 620 2.07 -21.26 16.72
CA ARG A 620 3.14 -20.34 17.14
C ARG A 620 4.22 -20.27 16.05
N ARG A 621 4.78 -19.08 15.85
CA ARG A 621 5.73 -18.79 14.78
C ARG A 621 7.13 -18.55 15.33
N TYR A 622 8.13 -19.03 14.60
CA TYR A 622 9.55 -18.83 14.87
C TYR A 622 10.21 -18.42 13.56
N GLY A 623 10.52 -17.14 13.44
CA GLY A 623 11.02 -16.53 12.22
C GLY A 623 12.46 -16.04 12.38
N TYR A 624 13.29 -16.35 11.40
CA TYR A 624 14.60 -15.75 11.23
C TYR A 624 14.82 -15.37 9.77
N ALA A 625 14.53 -14.10 9.46
CA ALA A 625 14.53 -13.59 8.09
C ALA A 625 13.56 -14.38 7.21
N ASP A 626 14.04 -15.02 6.14
CA ASP A 626 13.24 -15.85 5.23
C ASP A 626 12.99 -17.27 5.73
N ASP A 627 13.75 -17.75 6.71
CA ASP A 627 13.50 -19.04 7.36
C ASP A 627 12.35 -18.88 8.37
N LEU A 628 11.25 -19.61 8.18
CA LEU A 628 10.07 -19.54 9.06
C LEU A 628 9.66 -20.95 9.48
N ALA A 629 9.43 -21.15 10.77
CA ALA A 629 8.82 -22.36 11.32
C ALA A 629 7.47 -22.00 11.98
N ILE A 630 6.49 -22.88 11.84
CA ILE A 630 5.26 -22.86 12.62
C ILE A 630 5.09 -24.16 13.38
N MET A 631 4.65 -24.08 14.64
CA MET A 631 4.42 -25.22 15.51
C MET A 631 3.02 -25.15 16.09
N LEU A 632 2.33 -26.28 16.05
CA LEU A 632 1.03 -26.45 16.68
C LEU A 632 1.04 -27.74 17.50
N HIS A 633 0.57 -27.66 18.74
CA HIS A 633 0.31 -28.84 19.56
C HIS A 633 -1.15 -28.91 19.96
N GLN A 634 -1.74 -30.10 19.85
CA GLN A 634 -3.14 -30.38 20.17
C GLN A 634 -3.30 -31.76 20.80
N PRO A 635 -4.43 -32.08 21.45
CA PRO A 635 -4.65 -33.42 22.01
C PRO A 635 -4.71 -34.53 20.96
N THR A 636 -5.08 -34.22 19.71
CA THR A 636 -5.26 -35.20 18.63
C THR A 636 -4.53 -34.77 17.35
N TRP A 637 -4.05 -35.74 16.56
CA TRP A 637 -3.40 -35.47 15.27
C TRP A 637 -4.31 -34.77 14.28
N LYS A 638 -5.60 -35.14 14.26
CA LYS A 638 -6.58 -34.51 13.37
C LYS A 638 -6.67 -32.99 13.61
N ALA A 639 -6.69 -32.57 14.88
CA ALA A 639 -6.70 -31.15 15.22
C ALA A 639 -5.37 -30.44 14.84
N VAL A 640 -4.23 -31.13 14.93
CA VAL A 640 -2.94 -30.61 14.43
C VAL A 640 -2.98 -30.42 12.91
N GLU A 641 -3.43 -31.43 12.18
CA GLU A 641 -3.52 -31.43 10.71
C GLU A 641 -4.49 -30.34 10.23
N GLU A 642 -5.68 -30.23 10.82
CA GLU A 642 -6.67 -29.19 10.50
C GLU A 642 -6.13 -27.77 10.77
N GLY A 643 -5.54 -27.55 11.95
CA GLY A 643 -4.99 -26.25 12.32
C GLY A 643 -3.79 -25.83 11.46
N LEU A 644 -2.87 -26.75 11.19
CA LEU A 644 -1.72 -26.46 10.32
C LEU A 644 -2.14 -26.23 8.87
N ASN A 645 -3.09 -27.00 8.32
CA ASN A 645 -3.60 -26.74 6.96
C ASN A 645 -4.28 -25.36 6.87
N GLN A 646 -5.10 -25.00 7.85
CA GLN A 646 -5.74 -23.68 7.90
C GLN A 646 -4.70 -22.55 7.96
N ASP A 647 -3.69 -22.69 8.81
CA ASP A 647 -2.61 -21.71 8.92
C ASP A 647 -1.79 -21.63 7.62
N MET A 648 -1.50 -22.76 6.98
CA MET A 648 -0.80 -22.80 5.70
C MET A 648 -1.58 -22.12 4.58
N ASP A 649 -2.91 -22.26 4.53
CA ASP A 649 -3.76 -21.56 3.56
C ASP A 649 -3.74 -20.05 3.76
N VAL A 650 -3.84 -19.60 5.02
CA VAL A 650 -3.77 -18.18 5.39
C VAL A 650 -2.41 -17.58 5.04
N LEU A 651 -1.32 -18.28 5.39
CA LEU A 651 0.04 -17.86 5.07
C LEU A 651 0.29 -17.86 3.56
N ALA A 652 -0.13 -18.90 2.84
CA ALA A 652 0.03 -18.98 1.38
C ALA A 652 -0.73 -17.87 0.66
N ALA A 653 -1.97 -17.58 1.08
CA ALA A 653 -2.77 -16.48 0.54
C ALA A 653 -2.07 -15.12 0.76
N TYR A 654 -1.57 -14.88 1.98
CA TYR A 654 -0.81 -13.67 2.29
C TYR A 654 0.46 -13.57 1.43
N LEU A 655 1.29 -14.60 1.40
CA LEU A 655 2.55 -14.61 0.65
C LEU A 655 2.28 -14.34 -0.84
N ARG A 656 1.24 -14.95 -1.41
CA ARG A 656 0.81 -14.71 -2.80
C ARG A 656 0.39 -13.27 -3.03
N SER A 657 -0.37 -12.67 -2.12
CA SER A 657 -0.77 -11.26 -2.19
C SER A 657 0.44 -10.30 -2.19
N TRP A 658 1.52 -10.70 -1.50
CA TRP A 658 2.80 -10.01 -1.45
C TRP A 658 3.84 -10.56 -2.43
N ARG A 659 3.41 -11.32 -3.46
CA ARG A 659 4.28 -11.83 -4.53
C ARG A 659 5.47 -12.68 -4.06
N LEU A 660 5.37 -13.27 -2.88
CA LEU A 660 6.26 -14.32 -2.39
C LEU A 660 5.67 -15.68 -2.74
N GLN A 661 6.52 -16.69 -2.87
CA GLN A 661 6.10 -18.05 -3.21
C GLN A 661 6.79 -19.05 -2.29
N LEU A 662 6.03 -20.00 -1.77
CA LEU A 662 6.57 -21.13 -1.03
C LEU A 662 7.25 -22.12 -1.97
N SER A 663 8.43 -22.59 -1.59
CA SER A 663 9.10 -23.70 -2.25
C SER A 663 8.51 -25.00 -1.72
N THR A 664 7.45 -25.50 -2.35
CA THR A 664 6.76 -26.75 -1.94
C THR A 664 7.70 -27.94 -1.78
N GLY A 665 8.70 -28.11 -2.65
CA GLY A 665 9.70 -29.19 -2.54
C GLY A 665 10.84 -28.96 -1.53
N LYS A 666 10.77 -27.92 -0.70
CA LYS A 666 11.70 -27.67 0.41
C LYS A 666 11.01 -27.32 1.72
N THR A 667 9.74 -26.95 1.63
CA THR A 667 8.87 -26.79 2.78
C THR A 667 8.55 -28.18 3.29
N VAL A 668 8.90 -28.47 4.54
CA VAL A 668 8.79 -29.82 5.11
C VAL A 668 7.92 -29.81 6.36
N SER A 669 7.19 -30.91 6.57
CA SER A 669 6.49 -31.18 7.82
C SER A 669 7.32 -32.13 8.69
N ALA A 670 7.18 -32.01 10.01
CA ALA A 670 7.86 -32.87 10.97
C ALA A 670 6.98 -33.10 12.20
N VAL A 671 7.15 -34.26 12.83
CA VAL A 671 6.44 -34.66 14.04
C VAL A 671 7.43 -34.89 15.16
N PHE A 672 7.13 -34.33 16.33
CA PHE A 672 7.92 -34.49 17.53
C PHE A 672 7.08 -35.19 18.59
N HIS A 673 7.51 -36.37 19.02
CA HIS A 673 6.79 -37.18 20.00
C HIS A 673 7.71 -38.25 20.64
N LEU A 674 7.52 -38.51 21.94
CA LEU A 674 8.34 -39.48 22.68
C LEU A 674 8.04 -40.95 22.31
N CYS A 675 6.79 -41.26 21.94
CA CYS A 675 6.42 -42.56 21.37
C CYS A 675 6.90 -42.72 19.91
N ASN A 676 7.65 -43.80 19.64
CA ASN A 676 8.23 -44.12 18.34
C ASN A 676 7.19 -44.21 17.20
N ARG A 677 6.04 -44.85 17.47
CA ARG A 677 4.99 -45.04 16.45
C ARG A 677 4.43 -43.70 16.00
N GLU A 678 4.19 -42.81 16.96
CA GLU A 678 3.61 -41.49 16.75
C GLU A 678 4.58 -40.55 16.02
N ALA A 679 5.86 -40.59 16.39
CA ALA A 679 6.89 -39.77 15.75
C ALA A 679 7.18 -40.11 14.28
N ARG A 680 6.71 -41.28 13.80
CA ARG A 680 6.83 -41.70 12.40
C ARG A 680 5.58 -41.37 11.58
N ARG A 681 4.58 -40.73 12.18
CA ARG A 681 3.36 -40.34 11.48
C ARG A 681 3.68 -39.24 10.47
N GLU A 682 3.25 -39.45 9.24
CA GLU A 682 3.26 -38.42 8.20
C GLU A 682 1.97 -37.60 8.35
N LEU A 683 2.11 -36.27 8.49
CA LEU A 683 0.95 -35.38 8.61
C LEU A 683 0.37 -35.10 7.23
N GLU A 684 -0.95 -35.17 7.11
CA GLU A 684 -1.69 -34.83 5.89
C GLU A 684 -1.80 -33.30 5.72
N ILE A 685 -0.65 -32.65 5.50
CA ILE A 685 -0.57 -31.20 5.30
C ILE A 685 -0.28 -30.93 3.83
N SER A 686 -1.09 -30.05 3.23
CA SER A 686 -0.93 -29.67 1.83
C SER A 686 -0.87 -28.15 1.65
N VAL A 687 -0.16 -27.72 0.63
CA VAL A 687 -0.10 -26.32 0.19
C VAL A 687 -0.43 -26.29 -1.29
N GLU A 688 -1.44 -25.52 -1.68
CA GLU A 688 -1.89 -25.44 -3.07
C GLU A 688 -2.20 -26.83 -3.68
N ASN A 689 -2.85 -27.71 -2.89
CA ASN A 689 -3.16 -29.10 -3.24
C ASN A 689 -1.93 -30.01 -3.48
N LYS A 690 -0.74 -29.61 -3.02
CA LYS A 690 0.45 -30.46 -3.03
C LYS A 690 0.81 -30.87 -1.61
N PRO A 691 0.93 -32.18 -1.32
CA PRO A 691 1.34 -32.64 0.00
C PRO A 691 2.78 -32.18 0.31
N LEU A 692 3.03 -31.81 1.57
CA LEU A 692 4.37 -31.49 2.03
C LEU A 692 5.18 -32.75 2.28
N GLU A 693 6.48 -32.68 2.03
CA GLU A 693 7.41 -33.77 2.34
C GLU A 693 7.57 -33.88 3.86
N PHE A 694 7.41 -35.09 4.40
CA PHE A 694 7.65 -35.38 5.81
C PHE A 694 9.12 -35.67 6.08
N GLN A 695 9.69 -35.05 7.11
CA GLN A 695 11.06 -35.28 7.54
C GLN A 695 11.15 -35.57 9.04
N GLN A 696 11.73 -36.72 9.42
CA GLN A 696 11.87 -37.13 10.83
C GLN A 696 12.91 -36.31 11.62
N ALA A 697 13.94 -35.80 10.93
CA ALA A 697 15.01 -35.03 11.55
C ALA A 697 15.30 -33.75 10.73
N PRO A 698 14.33 -32.82 10.71
CA PRO A 698 14.43 -31.63 9.87
C PRO A 698 15.55 -30.71 10.35
N LYS A 699 16.05 -29.90 9.42
CA LYS A 699 17.09 -28.91 9.71
C LYS A 699 16.47 -27.53 9.79
N TYR A 700 16.57 -26.90 10.96
CA TYR A 700 16.10 -25.53 11.21
C TYR A 700 17.26 -24.66 11.70
N LEU A 701 17.48 -23.52 11.05
CA LEU A 701 18.56 -22.55 11.37
C LEU A 701 19.97 -23.15 11.56
N GLY A 702 20.27 -24.26 10.89
CA GLY A 702 21.56 -24.94 10.97
C GLY A 702 21.60 -26.14 11.91
N VAL A 703 20.62 -26.31 12.79
CA VAL A 703 20.51 -27.40 13.76
C VAL A 703 19.57 -28.47 13.23
N ARG A 704 19.92 -29.75 13.43
CA ARG A 704 18.99 -30.86 13.15
C ARG A 704 18.28 -31.24 14.43
N LEU A 705 16.95 -31.30 14.35
CA LEU A 705 16.09 -31.62 15.47
C LEU A 705 15.56 -33.04 15.28
N ASP A 706 15.97 -34.00 16.11
CA ASP A 706 15.33 -35.32 16.14
C ASP A 706 14.05 -35.31 16.98
N ARG A 707 13.20 -36.32 16.79
CA ARG A 707 11.92 -36.48 17.49
C ARG A 707 11.95 -36.33 19.01
N THR A 708 13.11 -36.57 19.64
CA THR A 708 13.34 -36.53 21.10
C THR A 708 14.22 -35.37 21.53
N LEU A 709 14.63 -34.50 20.59
CA LEU A 709 15.57 -33.40 20.83
C LEU A 709 16.88 -33.84 21.50
N SER A 710 17.37 -35.04 21.17
CA SER A 710 18.66 -35.56 21.66
C SER A 710 19.87 -34.95 20.94
N TYR A 711 19.65 -34.33 19.78
CA TYR A 711 20.63 -33.77 18.86
C TYR A 711 21.67 -34.76 18.34
N LYS A 712 21.47 -36.07 18.51
CA LYS A 712 22.48 -37.09 18.19
C LYS A 712 22.98 -37.00 16.74
N GLN A 713 22.06 -36.96 15.77
CA GLN A 713 22.41 -36.83 14.35
C GLN A 713 23.13 -35.50 14.05
N HIS A 714 22.72 -34.41 14.71
CA HIS A 714 23.39 -33.13 14.56
C HIS A 714 24.84 -33.20 15.06
N LEU A 715 25.05 -33.77 16.24
CA LEU A 715 26.36 -33.93 16.85
C LEU A 715 27.27 -34.83 16.02
N ASP A 716 26.76 -35.90 15.43
CA ASP A 716 27.53 -36.77 14.52
C ASP A 716 27.98 -36.01 13.26
N GLU A 717 27.11 -35.20 12.65
CA GLU A 717 27.47 -34.35 11.51
C GLU A 717 28.49 -33.27 11.87
N VAL A 718 28.35 -32.65 13.04
CA VAL A 718 29.30 -31.63 13.53
C VAL A 718 30.64 -32.29 13.83
N ARG A 719 30.64 -33.45 14.50
CA ARG A 719 31.84 -34.26 14.76
C ARG A 719 32.56 -34.57 13.46
N ALA A 720 31.88 -35.08 12.44
CA ALA A 720 32.48 -35.37 11.15
C ALA A 720 33.14 -34.12 10.51
N LYS A 721 32.46 -32.96 10.55
CA LYS A 721 33.01 -31.68 10.04
C LYS A 721 34.23 -31.20 10.83
N VAL A 722 34.22 -31.37 12.15
CA VAL A 722 35.33 -30.99 13.05
C VAL A 722 36.51 -31.94 12.83
N THR A 723 36.29 -33.25 12.81
CA THR A 723 37.31 -34.27 12.56
C THR A 723 38.02 -34.03 11.23
N ALA A 724 37.28 -33.74 10.15
CA ALA A 724 37.87 -33.40 8.86
C ALA A 724 38.84 -32.20 8.94
N ARG A 725 38.46 -31.14 9.66
CA ARG A 725 39.30 -29.94 9.85
C ARG A 725 40.48 -30.19 10.77
N VAL A 726 40.29 -30.93 11.86
CA VAL A 726 41.38 -31.35 12.75
C VAL A 726 42.38 -32.23 11.99
N SER A 727 41.91 -33.09 11.10
CA SER A 727 42.80 -33.91 10.26
C SER A 727 43.65 -33.06 9.31
N LEU A 728 43.11 -31.97 8.76
CA LEU A 728 43.87 -30.99 7.99
C LEU A 728 44.93 -30.30 8.85
N ILE A 729 44.56 -29.83 10.05
CA ILE A 729 45.50 -29.19 10.98
C ILE A 729 46.63 -30.16 11.36
N ARG A 730 46.32 -31.43 11.66
CA ARG A 730 47.32 -32.48 11.97
C ARG A 730 48.30 -32.75 10.81
N ARG A 731 47.91 -32.50 9.57
CA ARG A 731 48.80 -32.61 8.40
C ARG A 731 49.67 -31.37 8.21
N LEU A 732 49.19 -30.22 8.68
CA LEU A 732 49.87 -28.93 8.54
C LEU A 732 50.85 -28.67 9.68
N ALA A 733 50.57 -29.18 10.89
CA ALA A 733 51.44 -29.05 12.05
C ALA A 733 51.46 -30.35 12.86
N GLY A 734 52.65 -30.79 13.26
CA GLY A 734 52.86 -31.95 14.11
C GLY A 734 53.33 -31.57 15.51
N THR A 735 53.09 -32.45 16.49
CA THR A 735 53.54 -32.23 17.87
C THR A 735 55.07 -32.20 18.01
N THR A 736 55.82 -32.79 17.06
CA THR A 736 57.28 -32.88 17.08
C THR A 736 58.00 -31.85 16.23
N TRP A 737 57.35 -31.29 15.20
CA TRP A 737 57.97 -30.35 14.25
C TRP A 737 57.26 -28.99 14.16
N GLY A 738 56.21 -28.79 14.97
CA GLY A 738 55.52 -27.51 15.13
C GLY A 738 54.81 -27.02 13.88
N ALA A 739 54.43 -25.74 13.87
CA ALA A 739 53.90 -25.04 12.71
C ALA A 739 54.91 -23.96 12.29
N SER A 740 55.13 -23.78 10.98
CA SER A 740 55.85 -22.60 10.49
C SER A 740 54.96 -21.35 10.59
N ALA A 741 55.54 -20.14 10.64
CA ALA A 741 54.76 -18.89 10.76
C ALA A 741 53.62 -18.73 9.71
N LYS A 742 53.85 -19.20 8.46
CA LYS A 742 52.82 -19.24 7.41
C LYS A 742 51.71 -20.24 7.70
N VAL A 743 52.08 -21.42 8.21
CA VAL A 743 51.12 -22.45 8.60
C VAL A 743 50.34 -22.02 9.84
N ASP A 744 50.98 -21.35 10.80
CA ASP A 744 50.33 -20.79 11.97
C ASP A 744 49.28 -19.74 11.60
N GLN A 745 49.58 -18.83 10.67
CA GLN A 745 48.56 -17.92 10.13
C GLN A 745 47.39 -18.66 9.49
N LEU A 746 47.66 -19.79 8.83
CA LEU A 746 46.64 -20.64 8.18
C LEU A 746 45.79 -21.40 9.23
N ILE A 747 46.41 -21.90 10.30
CA ILE A 747 45.75 -22.55 11.44
C ILE A 747 44.93 -21.53 12.23
N GLN A 748 45.46 -20.32 12.48
CA GLN A 748 44.73 -19.20 13.08
C GLN A 748 43.53 -18.79 12.22
N GLY A 749 43.61 -18.88 10.90
CA GLY A 749 42.46 -18.68 10.00
C GLY A 749 41.40 -19.79 10.11
N LEU A 750 41.79 -21.02 10.43
CA LEU A 750 40.90 -22.17 10.62
C LEU A 750 40.23 -22.17 12.00
N GLN A 751 40.87 -21.62 13.03
CA GLN A 751 40.36 -21.55 14.42
C GLN A 751 38.99 -20.87 14.54
N PRO A 752 38.72 -19.64 14.01
CA PRO A 752 37.41 -19.01 14.07
C PRO A 752 36.31 -19.82 13.40
N SER A 753 36.64 -20.68 12.44
CA SER A 753 35.68 -21.54 11.75
C SER A 753 35.30 -22.78 12.56
N LEU A 754 36.22 -23.28 13.40
CA LEU A 754 36.00 -24.33 14.40
C LEU A 754 35.25 -23.74 15.62
N VAL A 755 35.65 -22.53 16.04
CA VAL A 755 35.05 -21.76 17.13
C VAL A 755 33.63 -21.27 16.78
N ARG A 756 33.34 -20.79 15.56
CA ARG A 756 31.94 -20.45 15.16
C ARG A 756 31.00 -21.64 15.03
N LYS A 757 31.52 -22.85 14.93
CA LYS A 757 30.73 -24.09 14.90
C LYS A 757 30.72 -24.80 16.26
N GLY A 758 31.43 -24.26 17.26
CA GLY A 758 31.60 -24.86 18.59
C GLY A 758 31.46 -23.90 19.77
N ARG A 759 31.37 -22.58 19.58
CA ARG A 759 30.97 -21.61 20.61
C ARG A 759 29.50 -21.26 20.41
N TRP A 760 28.73 -21.76 21.36
CA TRP A 760 27.70 -20.98 22.02
C TRP A 760 28.44 -19.90 22.85
N SER A 761 27.90 -18.68 22.98
CA SER A 761 28.42 -17.66 23.92
C SER A 761 28.47 -18.22 25.36
N GLU A 762 29.21 -17.60 26.30
CA GLU A 762 29.18 -18.03 27.71
C GLU A 762 27.76 -18.02 28.32
N ASP A 763 26.88 -17.14 27.83
CA ASP A 763 25.45 -17.11 28.16
C ASP A 763 24.68 -18.26 27.51
N GLU A 764 25.01 -18.64 26.28
CA GLU A 764 24.38 -19.75 25.55
C GLU A 764 24.88 -21.13 26.04
N ASP A 765 26.10 -21.22 26.56
CA ASP A 765 26.63 -22.40 27.29
C ASP A 765 25.92 -22.59 28.64
N GLN A 766 25.51 -21.51 29.32
CA GLN A 766 24.64 -21.60 30.52
C GLN A 766 23.23 -22.09 30.17
N VAL A 767 22.68 -21.68 29.01
CA VAL A 767 21.38 -22.16 28.51
C VAL A 767 21.47 -23.63 28.11
N MET A 768 22.53 -24.06 27.40
CA MET A 768 22.72 -25.48 27.08
C MET A 768 23.04 -26.34 28.30
N ARG A 769 23.72 -25.81 29.33
CA ARG A 769 23.85 -26.51 30.63
C ARG A 769 22.51 -26.64 31.36
N ARG A 770 21.56 -25.73 31.15
CA ARG A 770 20.18 -25.88 31.64
C ARG A 770 19.34 -26.86 30.81
N VAL A 771 19.51 -26.89 29.50
CA VAL A 771 18.81 -27.81 28.57
C VAL A 771 19.36 -29.25 28.67
N VAL A 772 20.67 -29.41 28.89
CA VAL A 772 21.33 -30.73 29.01
C VAL A 772 21.50 -31.17 30.47
N GLY A 773 21.29 -30.27 31.44
CA GLY A 773 21.48 -30.52 32.88
C GLY A 773 20.52 -31.52 33.54
N GLY A 774 19.67 -32.19 32.77
CA GLY A 774 18.88 -33.33 33.22
C GLY A 774 19.52 -34.70 32.93
N VAL A 775 20.71 -34.74 32.32
CA VAL A 775 21.44 -35.98 32.05
C VAL A 775 22.87 -35.88 32.57
N THR A 776 22.98 -36.00 33.88
CA THR A 776 24.12 -36.64 34.57
C THR A 776 23.57 -37.47 35.70
#